data_AF-A0A316EHN4-F1
#
_entry.id   AF-A0A316EHN4-F1
#
_cell.length_a   1.000
_cell.length_b   1.000
_cell.length_c   1.000
_cell.angle_alpha   90.00
_cell.angle_beta   90.00
_cell.angle_gamma   90.00
#
_symmetry.space_group_name_H-M   'P 1'
#
loop_
_entity.id
_entity.type
_entity.pdbx_description
1 polymer ?
#
loop_
_entity_poly.entity_id
_entity_poly.type
_entity_poly.pdbx_seq_one_letter_code
_entity_poly.pdbx_strand_id
1 'polypeptide(L)'
;MEITAPGSDQGAAARSHWLIVHYQRADGDYADWVLHAWGDLAPGADALYPGGAPFAGEDGWGRFAWVRLADDAREVGFLVLNRQGAKDVEIDRQVTLSEGSEIWITAGDRRVSYTPPALPAPGPETVVIHYRRPAGDYAGWGLHAWEGVPVTEKTRWGTPHMPTHFDAFGAVFEVRVRPDAVGLRYVLHRGEEKDLPDDQRLDLTVAREAWLVAGVVQPVRPDVGTLGPELDPARAHAVFIDRGTVALPEWFAARAASFTLGSLPLVPRPGGLFQAQSRRFPHLRAYRAFAVRELDDATLGELLRDQLLVTGTDSAGQVVALTAVQVQGVLDDLYAGAVDAELGPVVDDEDRPRLSVWAPTARTVELELFREPGDEPRILPMERDDATGVWSVTGKRKWLGRWYRFRVQVWQPAAQRMVTTSVTDPYSVSLATDSTHSQLVDLSDPALCPPGWAGSAVPAPLPPARMQITEVSVRDFSIGDTTVPPEERGTYLAFTRESSAGMRHLRSLADAGLTHVHLLPVNDFATVPDRRADQAVPLCDLASFPPDSPEQQRAVMAVADSDGFNWGYDPWHWTTPEGSYATDPAGTARIVELRAAVAALHAAGLRVVLDVVYNHTMGEGLDRFSVLDRIVPGYYHRLLADGSVAESSCCPNTAPEHTMMGRLVVDSLVTWAREYRIDGFRFDLMGHHPRAGILEARAALDRVRPGITLYGEGWNFGEVAYDARFAQATQVNMAGTGIGTFNDRLRDAIRGGGAFGDDPAVRGFATGLGTAVPLWLHDQVKVGLSGALATYRFAAHDGVERSGAQVGYHGSPAGYAHDPGEAVNYVDAHDNEILYDAMAFKLPPGLSQLDRARMQVLALALVVLSQGAGFVALGTERLRSKSLDRNSYNSGDWFNQIRWDPALGNGFGVGLPPEADNGDKWDWSRPLLGDPSLVPGPDVIELAAERYRELLRIRRSSPVFGLPTAEEVQRRLSFAPGGPSEQAGVIVMCLDGTGLDARWARVVVVFNATDGTVHPAIPDPAGLRPHPEMTGSADPVVRAATPGEVPARSVAVFVADIP
;
A
#
# COMPACT_ATOMS: atom_id res chain seq x y z
N MET A 1 -26.61 -60.52 18.17
CA MET A 1 -25.40 -61.16 18.73
C MET A 1 -24.49 -60.03 19.13
N GLU A 2 -24.51 -59.67 20.41
CA GLU A 2 -23.55 -58.74 21.01
C GLU A 2 -22.17 -59.40 21.05
N ILE A 3 -21.14 -58.71 20.58
CA ILE A 3 -19.75 -58.93 20.98
C ILE A 3 -19.11 -57.55 21.18
N THR A 4 -18.64 -57.36 22.40
CA THR A 4 -18.04 -56.20 23.05
C THR A 4 -16.63 -55.84 22.55
N ALA A 5 -16.29 -54.56 22.62
CA ALA A 5 -14.96 -53.99 22.44
C ALA A 5 -13.98 -54.34 23.58
N PRO A 6 -12.66 -54.45 23.32
CA PRO A 6 -11.64 -54.34 24.36
C PRO A 6 -10.98 -52.95 24.40
N GLY A 7 -11.10 -52.33 25.58
CA GLY A 7 -10.11 -51.52 26.32
C GLY A 7 -9.15 -50.56 25.60
N SER A 8 -9.30 -49.27 25.92
CA SER A 8 -8.31 -48.20 25.77
C SER A 8 -7.10 -48.37 26.70
N ASP A 9 -5.90 -48.44 26.14
CA ASP A 9 -4.66 -48.17 26.89
C ASP A 9 -4.32 -46.68 26.78
N GLN A 10 -4.18 -46.04 27.94
CA GLN A 10 -3.86 -44.62 28.11
C GLN A 10 -2.38 -44.35 27.78
N GLY A 11 -2.14 -43.22 27.11
CA GLY A 11 -0.85 -42.80 26.58
C GLY A 11 0.24 -42.50 27.63
N ALA A 12 1.49 -42.75 27.24
CA ALA A 12 2.67 -42.30 27.96
C ALA A 12 3.05 -40.88 27.50
N ALA A 13 3.07 -39.94 28.44
CA ALA A 13 3.55 -38.57 28.22
C ALA A 13 5.07 -38.55 27.89
N ALA A 14 5.50 -37.59 27.05
CA ALA A 14 6.90 -37.35 26.72
C ALA A 14 7.71 -37.06 27.99
N ARG A 15 8.82 -37.77 28.21
CA ARG A 15 9.66 -37.61 29.40
C ARG A 15 10.68 -36.49 29.18
N SER A 16 10.73 -35.53 30.09
CA SER A 16 11.77 -34.48 30.10
C SER A 16 13.15 -35.07 30.39
N HIS A 17 14.20 -34.53 29.75
CA HIS A 17 15.60 -34.87 30.04
C HIS A 17 16.17 -34.14 31.28
N TRP A 18 15.34 -33.31 31.94
CA TRP A 18 15.71 -32.50 33.09
C TRP A 18 14.63 -32.55 34.16
N LEU A 19 15.05 -32.62 35.42
CA LEU A 19 14.23 -32.33 36.59
C LEU A 19 14.49 -30.87 37.01
N ILE A 20 13.42 -30.09 37.10
CA ILE A 20 13.45 -28.71 37.58
C ILE A 20 12.99 -28.70 39.04
N VAL A 21 13.77 -28.10 39.94
CA VAL A 21 13.41 -27.98 41.35
C VAL A 21 13.33 -26.51 41.73
N HIS A 22 12.11 -26.03 42.01
CA HIS A 22 11.81 -24.70 42.50
C HIS A 22 11.77 -24.69 44.03
N TYR A 23 12.56 -23.84 44.66
CA TYR A 23 12.76 -23.75 46.10
C TYR A 23 12.49 -22.34 46.61
N GLN A 24 11.42 -22.21 47.40
CA GLN A 24 11.06 -20.95 48.06
C GLN A 24 11.54 -20.95 49.52
N ARG A 25 12.18 -19.85 49.93
CA ARG A 25 12.40 -19.51 51.33
C ARG A 25 11.62 -18.27 51.71
N ALA A 26 10.94 -18.30 52.86
CA ALA A 26 10.18 -17.17 53.38
C ALA A 26 11.07 -15.95 53.74
N ASP A 27 12.35 -16.18 54.04
CA ASP A 27 13.33 -15.13 54.34
C ASP A 27 14.05 -14.59 53.08
N GLY A 28 13.86 -15.22 51.92
CA GLY A 28 14.51 -14.86 50.66
C GLY A 28 16.03 -15.06 50.63
N ASP A 29 16.64 -15.66 51.66
CA ASP A 29 18.10 -15.81 51.74
C ASP A 29 18.56 -17.20 51.25
N TYR A 30 19.06 -17.25 50.02
CA TYR A 30 19.55 -18.47 49.39
C TYR A 30 21.09 -18.55 49.31
N ALA A 31 21.81 -17.55 49.84
CA ALA A 31 23.24 -17.36 49.52
C ALA A 31 24.12 -18.55 49.96
N ASP A 32 23.71 -19.25 51.01
CA ASP A 32 24.41 -20.40 51.57
C ASP A 32 23.76 -21.75 51.22
N TRP A 33 22.78 -21.82 50.31
CA TRP A 33 22.02 -23.05 49.98
C TRP A 33 22.34 -23.62 48.60
N VAL A 34 22.40 -24.95 48.49
CA VAL A 34 22.66 -25.71 47.26
C VAL A 34 21.71 -26.90 47.13
N LEU A 35 21.47 -27.36 45.89
CA LEU A 35 20.70 -28.57 45.59
C LEU A 35 21.66 -29.76 45.38
N HIS A 36 21.56 -30.79 46.21
CA HIS A 36 22.24 -32.06 46.02
C HIS A 36 21.25 -33.09 45.48
N ALA A 37 21.55 -33.70 44.33
CA ALA A 37 20.71 -34.72 43.71
C ALA A 37 21.51 -36.01 43.41
N TRP A 38 20.83 -37.15 43.42
CA TRP A 38 21.39 -38.47 43.13
C TRP A 38 20.33 -39.43 42.57
N GLY A 39 20.75 -40.60 42.09
CA GLY A 39 19.85 -41.60 41.48
C GLY A 39 20.01 -41.61 39.96
N ASP A 40 18.88 -41.57 39.23
CA ASP A 40 18.85 -41.69 37.77
C ASP A 40 19.29 -40.39 37.06
N LEU A 41 20.53 -39.98 37.30
CA LEU A 41 21.12 -38.77 36.72
C LEU A 41 22.01 -39.09 35.52
N ALA A 42 22.13 -38.13 34.60
CA ALA A 42 23.08 -38.25 33.50
C ALA A 42 24.53 -38.34 34.02
N PRO A 43 25.44 -39.06 33.33
CA PRO A 43 26.83 -39.18 33.77
C PRO A 43 27.50 -37.82 34.04
N GLY A 44 28.00 -37.62 35.27
CA GLY A 44 28.68 -36.40 35.70
C GLY A 44 27.75 -35.29 36.24
N ALA A 45 26.46 -35.55 36.37
CA ALA A 45 25.49 -34.64 37.02
C ALA A 45 25.35 -34.88 38.53
N ASP A 46 26.00 -35.91 39.07
CA ASP A 46 26.09 -36.20 40.50
C ASP A 46 27.18 -35.35 41.18
N ALA A 47 26.83 -34.68 42.28
CA ALA A 47 27.78 -33.94 43.11
C ALA A 47 28.26 -34.80 44.29
N LEU A 48 29.52 -34.65 44.73
CA LEU A 48 30.03 -35.32 45.93
C LEU A 48 29.34 -34.76 47.19
N TYR A 49 28.78 -35.65 48.02
CA TYR A 49 28.20 -35.28 49.32
C TYR A 49 29.29 -35.10 50.40
N PRO A 50 29.20 -34.10 51.30
CA PRO A 50 28.23 -33.02 51.33
C PRO A 50 28.65 -31.88 50.38
N GLY A 51 27.80 -31.62 49.38
CA GLY A 51 28.02 -30.63 48.32
C GLY A 51 26.88 -30.71 47.32
N GLY A 52 26.61 -29.66 46.57
CA GLY A 52 25.48 -29.63 45.63
C GLY A 52 25.67 -28.55 44.57
N ALA A 53 24.84 -28.61 43.54
CA ALA A 53 24.79 -27.57 42.53
C ALA A 53 24.21 -26.28 43.13
N PRO A 54 24.81 -25.11 42.88
CA PRO A 54 24.15 -23.85 43.19
C PRO A 54 22.83 -23.75 42.41
N PHE A 55 21.85 -23.04 42.97
CA PHE A 55 20.62 -22.75 42.23
C PHE A 55 20.94 -21.98 40.93
N ALA A 56 20.30 -22.39 39.85
CA ALA A 56 20.53 -21.91 38.50
C ALA A 56 19.94 -20.53 38.23
N GLY A 57 18.90 -20.15 38.99
CA GLY A 57 18.22 -18.85 38.86
C GLY A 57 17.14 -18.65 39.91
N GLU A 58 16.31 -17.62 39.72
CA GLU A 58 15.16 -17.26 40.56
C GLU A 58 13.95 -16.93 39.68
N ASP A 59 12.77 -17.41 40.06
CA ASP A 59 11.48 -17.15 39.42
C ASP A 59 10.47 -16.55 40.42
N GLY A 60 9.23 -16.34 39.98
CA GLY A 60 8.19 -15.74 40.82
C GLY A 60 7.80 -16.56 42.06
N TRP A 61 8.24 -17.82 42.16
CA TRP A 61 8.05 -18.66 43.34
C TRP A 61 9.27 -18.67 44.27
N GLY A 62 10.49 -18.75 43.72
CA GLY A 62 11.73 -18.79 44.48
C GLY A 62 12.94 -19.14 43.61
N ARG A 63 14.01 -19.69 44.21
CA ARG A 63 15.17 -20.12 43.43
C ARG A 63 14.98 -21.49 42.81
N PHE A 64 15.42 -21.68 41.58
CA PHE A 64 15.29 -22.97 40.90
C PHE A 64 16.63 -23.54 40.46
N ALA A 65 16.68 -24.86 40.30
CA ALA A 65 17.84 -25.60 39.85
C ALA A 65 17.44 -26.68 38.85
N TRP A 66 18.36 -27.00 37.95
CA TRP A 66 18.21 -28.06 36.95
C TRP A 66 19.03 -29.27 37.34
N VAL A 67 18.43 -30.45 37.22
CA VAL A 67 19.07 -31.74 37.47
C VAL A 67 18.97 -32.57 36.18
N ARG A 68 20.12 -32.89 35.58
CA ARG A 68 20.15 -33.64 34.32
C ARG A 68 19.84 -35.10 34.56
N LEU A 69 18.85 -35.62 33.85
CA LEU A 69 18.35 -36.98 34.02
C LEU A 69 19.06 -37.95 33.07
N ALA A 70 19.22 -39.20 33.49
CA ALA A 70 19.57 -40.28 32.57
C ALA A 70 18.42 -40.55 31.59
N ASP A 71 18.72 -41.09 30.40
CA ASP A 71 17.71 -41.26 29.33
C ASP A 71 16.54 -42.18 29.73
N ASP A 72 16.73 -43.08 30.70
CA ASP A 72 15.73 -44.00 31.22
C ASP A 72 15.24 -43.66 32.64
N ALA A 73 15.54 -42.45 33.11
CA ALA A 73 15.28 -42.04 34.49
C ALA A 73 13.82 -42.23 34.90
N ARG A 74 13.64 -42.80 36.10
CA ARG A 74 12.33 -43.02 36.73
C ARG A 74 12.21 -42.25 38.03
N GLU A 75 13.31 -42.17 38.78
CA GLU A 75 13.30 -41.57 40.11
C GLU A 75 14.60 -40.82 40.39
N VAL A 76 14.48 -39.64 41.01
CA VAL A 76 15.62 -38.84 41.48
C VAL A 76 15.47 -38.51 42.94
N GLY A 77 16.49 -38.83 43.74
CA GLY A 77 16.61 -38.37 45.11
C GLY A 77 17.26 -36.99 45.16
N PHE A 78 16.80 -36.11 46.04
CA PHE A 78 17.42 -34.80 46.24
C PHE A 78 17.30 -34.25 47.67
N LEU A 79 18.21 -33.32 47.97
CA LEU A 79 18.30 -32.57 49.21
C LEU A 79 18.63 -31.11 48.91
N VAL A 80 18.14 -30.21 49.75
CA VAL A 80 18.61 -28.82 49.78
C VAL A 80 19.48 -28.69 51.02
N LEU A 81 20.73 -28.28 50.84
CA LEU A 81 21.77 -28.27 51.87
C LEU A 81 22.32 -26.87 52.03
N ASN A 82 22.67 -26.46 53.25
CA ASN A 82 23.50 -25.26 53.42
C ASN A 82 24.99 -25.58 53.22
N ARG A 83 25.86 -24.56 53.14
CA ARG A 83 27.31 -24.71 52.94
C ARG A 83 28.04 -25.50 54.04
N GLN A 84 27.44 -25.67 55.21
CA GLN A 84 27.96 -26.50 56.30
C GLN A 84 27.46 -27.96 56.25
N GLY A 85 26.65 -28.31 55.23
CA GLY A 85 26.10 -29.65 55.02
C GLY A 85 24.84 -29.95 55.82
N ALA A 86 24.21 -28.96 56.45
CA ALA A 86 22.93 -29.15 57.14
C ALA A 86 21.78 -29.19 56.13
N LYS A 87 20.87 -30.15 56.30
CA LYS A 87 19.71 -30.32 55.42
C LYS A 87 18.60 -29.30 55.73
N ASP A 88 17.93 -28.83 54.68
CA ASP A 88 16.70 -28.01 54.76
C ASP A 88 15.58 -28.75 55.50
N VAL A 89 15.48 -30.06 55.27
CA VAL A 89 14.60 -30.97 55.99
C VAL A 89 15.36 -32.27 56.31
N GLU A 90 15.03 -32.90 57.44
CA GLU A 90 15.68 -34.13 57.92
C GLU A 90 15.55 -35.33 56.95
N ILE A 91 14.56 -35.31 56.05
CA ILE A 91 14.27 -36.41 55.12
C ILE A 91 14.97 -36.22 53.77
N ASP A 92 15.35 -37.33 53.15
CA ASP A 92 15.73 -37.36 51.74
C ASP A 92 14.44 -37.30 50.91
N ARG A 93 14.34 -36.31 50.02
CA ARG A 93 13.18 -36.14 49.14
C ARG A 93 13.39 -36.92 47.85
N GLN A 94 12.32 -37.43 47.27
CA GLN A 94 12.35 -38.18 46.02
C GLN A 94 11.34 -37.61 45.03
N VAL A 95 11.69 -37.67 43.76
CA VAL A 95 10.84 -37.26 42.64
C VAL A 95 10.62 -38.47 41.73
N THR A 96 9.36 -38.84 41.56
CA THR A 96 8.93 -39.86 40.62
C THR A 96 8.57 -39.17 39.30
N LEU A 97 9.40 -39.37 38.27
CA LEU A 97 9.34 -38.61 37.03
C LEU A 97 8.09 -38.90 36.18
N SER A 98 7.35 -39.97 36.48
CA SER A 98 6.03 -40.21 35.87
C SER A 98 4.93 -39.29 36.40
N GLU A 99 5.13 -38.64 37.54
CA GLU A 99 4.18 -37.65 38.11
C GLU A 99 4.47 -36.22 37.61
N GLY A 100 5.69 -35.99 37.11
CA GLY A 100 6.14 -34.72 36.52
C GLY A 100 7.65 -34.57 36.65
N SER A 101 8.24 -33.69 35.83
CA SER A 101 9.68 -33.39 35.85
C SER A 101 9.98 -31.97 36.32
N GLU A 102 9.01 -31.32 36.95
CA GLU A 102 9.12 -29.99 37.51
C GLU A 102 8.39 -29.99 38.85
N ILE A 103 9.08 -29.54 39.90
CA ILE A 103 8.56 -29.60 41.26
C ILE A 103 8.78 -28.29 42.02
N TRP A 104 7.89 -28.03 42.97
CA TRP A 104 7.91 -26.87 43.86
C TRP A 104 8.00 -27.33 45.31
N ILE A 105 8.98 -26.77 46.02
CA ILE A 105 9.24 -27.03 47.43
C ILE A 105 9.42 -25.71 48.20
N THR A 106 9.06 -25.75 49.48
CA THR A 106 9.20 -24.63 50.41
C THR A 106 10.13 -25.03 51.55
N ALA A 107 10.98 -24.10 51.99
CA ALA A 107 11.93 -24.32 53.07
C ALA A 107 11.28 -24.82 54.36
N GLY A 108 11.86 -25.87 54.94
CA GLY A 108 11.33 -26.55 56.12
C GLY A 108 10.07 -27.40 55.88
N ASP A 109 9.48 -27.42 54.68
CA ASP A 109 8.38 -28.32 54.33
C ASP A 109 8.92 -29.61 53.68
N ARG A 110 8.39 -30.74 54.16
CA ARG A 110 8.75 -32.08 53.69
C ARG A 110 8.08 -32.44 52.37
N ARG A 111 7.04 -31.70 51.96
CA ARG A 111 6.23 -32.00 50.77
C ARG A 111 6.92 -31.54 49.50
N VAL A 112 6.74 -32.33 48.44
CA VAL A 112 7.11 -32.02 47.06
C VAL A 112 5.82 -31.88 46.26
N SER A 113 5.64 -30.74 45.59
CA SER A 113 4.49 -30.50 44.72
C SER A 113 4.90 -30.60 43.26
N TYR A 114 4.12 -31.28 42.43
CA TYR A 114 4.28 -31.30 40.96
C TYR A 114 3.39 -30.27 40.26
N THR A 115 2.64 -29.48 41.03
CA THR A 115 1.79 -28.42 40.51
C THR A 115 2.35 -27.07 40.93
N PRO A 116 2.47 -26.10 40.00
CA PRO A 116 2.93 -24.77 40.32
C PRO A 116 1.96 -24.11 41.31
N PRO A 117 2.47 -23.45 42.35
CA PRO A 117 1.66 -22.61 43.22
C PRO A 117 1.14 -21.39 42.43
N ALA A 118 -0.10 -20.99 42.70
CA ALA A 118 -0.72 -19.87 42.02
C ALA A 118 -0.02 -18.54 42.41
N LEU A 119 0.70 -17.95 41.45
CA LEU A 119 1.23 -16.58 41.57
C LEU A 119 0.15 -15.59 41.09
N PRO A 120 -0.04 -14.45 41.76
CA PRO A 120 -1.08 -13.50 41.39
C PRO A 120 -0.77 -12.86 40.03
N ALA A 121 -1.71 -12.97 39.09
CA ALA A 121 -1.65 -12.24 37.81
C ALA A 121 -1.84 -10.73 38.02
N PRO A 122 -1.34 -9.87 37.11
CA PRO A 122 -1.58 -8.43 37.19
C PRO A 122 -3.08 -8.13 37.17
N GLY A 123 -3.53 -7.20 38.03
CA GLY A 123 -4.91 -6.75 38.05
C GLY A 123 -5.32 -6.01 36.76
N PRO A 124 -6.62 -5.81 36.51
CA PRO A 124 -7.14 -5.18 35.29
C PRO A 124 -6.75 -3.70 35.10
N GLU A 125 -5.98 -3.10 36.01
CA GLU A 125 -5.48 -1.72 35.91
C GLU A 125 -3.95 -1.66 35.75
N THR A 126 -3.25 -2.79 35.66
CA THR A 126 -1.79 -2.83 35.57
C THR A 126 -1.34 -3.63 34.36
N VAL A 127 -0.34 -3.10 33.65
CA VAL A 127 0.40 -3.79 32.59
C VAL A 127 1.84 -3.97 33.04
N VAL A 128 2.39 -5.17 32.87
CA VAL A 128 3.78 -5.47 33.25
C VAL A 128 4.61 -5.72 31.99
N ILE A 129 5.68 -4.96 31.80
CA ILE A 129 6.61 -5.12 30.67
C ILE A 129 7.97 -5.51 31.20
N HIS A 130 8.43 -6.69 30.85
CA HIS A 130 9.77 -7.18 31.12
C HIS A 130 10.68 -6.86 29.94
N TYR A 131 11.86 -6.30 30.15
CA TYR A 131 12.74 -5.82 29.09
C TYR A 131 14.17 -6.28 29.30
N ARG A 132 14.66 -7.11 28.38
CA ARG A 132 16.02 -7.65 28.40
C ARG A 132 16.91 -6.93 27.41
N ARG A 133 17.98 -6.32 27.90
CA ARG A 133 19.12 -5.89 27.09
C ARG A 133 20.19 -6.98 27.13
N PRO A 134 20.55 -7.63 26.00
CA PRO A 134 21.59 -8.68 25.99
C PRO A 134 22.94 -8.23 26.55
N ALA A 135 23.27 -6.94 26.41
CA ALA A 135 24.49 -6.34 26.95
C ALA A 135 24.39 -5.97 28.44
N GLY A 136 23.22 -6.10 29.08
CA GLY A 136 23.00 -5.79 30.50
C GLY A 136 23.12 -4.30 30.85
N ASP A 137 23.13 -3.41 29.86
CA ASP A 137 23.44 -1.98 29.99
C ASP A 137 22.19 -1.11 30.18
N TYR A 138 21.43 -1.36 31.25
CA TYR A 138 20.14 -0.70 31.51
C TYR A 138 20.23 0.76 31.99
N ALA A 139 21.43 1.26 32.27
CA ALA A 139 21.61 2.62 32.82
C ALA A 139 21.04 3.69 31.88
N GLY A 140 20.04 4.43 32.37
CA GLY A 140 19.37 5.52 31.65
C GLY A 140 18.25 5.09 30.70
N TRP A 141 17.99 3.79 30.55
CA TRP A 141 16.87 3.28 29.76
C TRP A 141 15.57 3.33 30.55
N GLY A 142 14.53 3.92 29.96
CA GLY A 142 13.20 4.04 30.55
C GLY A 142 12.09 3.86 29.50
N LEU A 143 10.87 3.67 29.98
CA LEU A 143 9.66 3.47 29.19
C LEU A 143 8.89 4.78 29.06
N HIS A 144 8.69 5.26 27.83
CA HIS A 144 7.78 6.34 27.52
C HIS A 144 6.44 5.75 27.10
N ALA A 145 5.34 6.03 27.80
CA ALA A 145 4.01 5.50 27.51
C ALA A 145 2.94 6.61 27.45
N TRP A 146 2.04 6.55 26.45
CA TRP A 146 1.09 7.65 26.19
C TRP A 146 -0.33 7.24 25.77
N GLU A 147 -0.53 6.06 25.17
CA GLU A 147 -1.87 5.48 24.94
C GLU A 147 -2.22 4.54 26.10
N GLY A 148 -3.49 4.42 26.48
CA GLY A 148 -3.93 3.48 27.53
C GLY A 148 -3.69 3.93 28.98
N VAL A 149 -2.74 4.82 29.25
CA VAL A 149 -2.47 5.33 30.61
C VAL A 149 -3.37 6.52 31.00
N PRO A 150 -3.67 6.76 32.30
CA PRO A 150 -4.34 7.98 32.75
C PRO A 150 -3.57 9.25 32.35
N VAL A 151 -4.26 10.37 32.09
CA VAL A 151 -3.62 11.64 31.68
C VAL A 151 -2.57 12.11 32.69
N THR A 152 -2.78 11.86 33.98
CA THR A 152 -1.85 12.20 35.07
C THR A 152 -0.58 11.36 35.08
N GLU A 153 -0.55 10.23 34.37
CA GLU A 153 0.53 9.25 34.39
C GLU A 153 1.22 9.08 33.02
N LYS A 154 0.83 9.90 32.02
CA LYS A 154 1.56 10.03 30.76
C LYS A 154 2.97 10.56 31.03
N THR A 155 3.98 9.82 30.56
CA THR A 155 5.38 10.24 30.67
C THR A 155 5.67 11.40 29.73
N ARG A 156 6.68 12.22 30.06
CA ARG A 156 7.29 13.16 29.12
C ARG A 156 8.53 12.52 28.53
N TRP A 157 8.92 12.90 27.32
CA TRP A 157 10.09 12.32 26.65
C TRP A 157 11.35 12.40 27.53
N GLY A 158 11.68 13.58 28.06
CA GLY A 158 12.85 13.75 28.94
C GLY A 158 12.70 13.15 30.34
N THR A 159 11.60 12.47 30.67
CA THR A 159 11.33 11.89 32.00
C THR A 159 10.51 10.60 31.84
N PRO A 160 11.13 9.51 31.34
CA PRO A 160 10.44 8.23 31.17
C PRO A 160 10.14 7.56 32.50
N HIS A 161 9.24 6.56 32.47
CA HIS A 161 9.06 5.62 33.58
C HIS A 161 10.31 4.76 33.69
N MET A 162 11.00 4.85 34.83
CA MET A 162 12.16 4.00 35.09
C MET A 162 11.70 2.60 35.53
N PRO A 163 12.54 1.55 35.35
CA PRO A 163 12.19 0.20 35.79
C PRO A 163 11.77 0.17 37.26
N THR A 164 10.62 -0.45 37.54
CA THR A 164 10.08 -0.62 38.90
C THR A 164 10.97 -1.56 39.71
N HIS A 165 11.43 -2.63 39.07
CA HIS A 165 12.39 -3.59 39.62
C HIS A 165 13.12 -4.32 38.47
N PHE A 166 13.94 -5.31 38.82
CA PHE A 166 14.60 -6.20 37.87
C PHE A 166 14.30 -7.65 38.25
N ASP A 167 14.05 -8.49 37.26
CA ASP A 167 13.83 -9.94 37.40
C ASP A 167 14.90 -10.74 36.63
N ALA A 168 14.72 -12.07 36.51
CA ALA A 168 15.67 -12.92 35.80
C ALA A 168 15.70 -12.69 34.27
N PHE A 169 14.68 -12.02 33.72
CA PHE A 169 14.64 -11.67 32.30
C PHE A 169 15.31 -10.32 32.04
N GLY A 170 15.07 -9.30 32.88
CA GLY A 170 15.70 -7.99 32.75
C GLY A 170 15.03 -6.90 33.59
N ALA A 171 14.94 -5.68 33.04
CA ALA A 171 14.25 -4.56 33.66
C ALA A 171 12.73 -4.76 33.60
N VAL A 172 12.01 -4.53 34.70
CA VAL A 172 10.54 -4.69 34.75
C VAL A 172 9.88 -3.34 34.93
N PHE A 173 8.93 -3.02 34.05
CA PHE A 173 8.10 -1.82 34.10
C PHE A 173 6.67 -2.21 34.45
N GLU A 174 6.16 -1.70 35.58
CA GLU A 174 4.76 -1.83 35.94
C GLU A 174 4.04 -0.52 35.60
N VAL A 175 3.19 -0.57 34.58
CA VAL A 175 2.51 0.60 34.02
C VAL A 175 1.04 0.55 34.38
N ARG A 176 0.55 1.58 35.06
CA ARG A 176 -0.89 1.70 35.32
C ARG A 176 -1.62 2.15 34.06
N VAL A 177 -2.71 1.46 33.75
CA VAL A 177 -3.58 1.76 32.60
C VAL A 177 -5.00 2.10 33.07
N ARG A 178 -5.76 2.79 32.22
CA ARG A 178 -7.18 3.05 32.48
C ARG A 178 -7.96 1.73 32.44
N PRO A 179 -9.06 1.58 33.21
CA PRO A 179 -9.85 0.36 33.23
C PRO A 179 -10.44 -0.04 31.87
N ASP A 180 -10.69 0.93 30.99
CA ASP A 180 -11.25 0.78 29.65
C ASP A 180 -10.19 0.72 28.53
N ALA A 181 -8.90 0.73 28.89
CA ALA A 181 -7.83 0.71 27.90
C ALA A 181 -7.77 -0.63 27.15
N VAL A 182 -7.97 -0.56 25.83
CA VAL A 182 -7.81 -1.69 24.90
C VAL A 182 -6.37 -1.81 24.37
N GLY A 183 -5.52 -0.81 24.58
CA GLY A 183 -4.13 -0.81 24.13
C GLY A 183 -3.21 0.09 24.95
N LEU A 184 -1.91 -0.20 24.95
CA LEU A 184 -0.84 0.60 25.55
C LEU A 184 0.23 0.89 24.48
N ARG A 185 0.41 2.16 24.08
CA ARG A 185 1.54 2.56 23.24
C ARG A 185 2.71 3.02 24.09
N TYR A 186 3.90 2.55 23.72
CA TYR A 186 5.13 2.85 24.43
C TYR A 186 6.38 2.84 23.54
N VAL A 187 7.46 3.45 24.04
CA VAL A 187 8.81 3.42 23.47
C VAL A 187 9.80 3.20 24.62
N LEU A 188 10.75 2.29 24.45
CA LEU A 188 11.91 2.18 25.33
C LEU A 188 13.04 3.03 24.79
N HIS A 189 13.60 3.91 25.62
CA HIS A 189 14.65 4.84 25.16
C HIS A 189 15.60 5.28 26.29
N ARG A 190 16.78 5.77 25.90
CA ARG A 190 17.76 6.44 26.76
C ARG A 190 18.14 7.78 26.15
N GLY A 191 17.61 8.87 26.70
CA GLY A 191 17.71 10.18 26.04
C GLY A 191 17.02 10.15 24.68
N GLU A 192 17.73 10.52 23.61
CA GLU A 192 17.21 10.47 22.23
C GLU A 192 17.42 9.11 21.54
N GLU A 193 18.13 8.17 22.19
CA GLU A 193 18.37 6.84 21.65
C GLU A 193 17.16 5.93 21.94
N LYS A 194 16.42 5.53 20.91
CA LYS A 194 15.33 4.55 21.00
C LYS A 194 15.86 3.11 20.89
N ASP A 195 15.20 2.17 21.56
CA ASP A 195 15.48 0.73 21.44
C ASP A 195 15.06 0.19 20.07
N LEU A 196 13.88 0.61 19.60
CA LEU A 196 13.33 0.36 18.28
C LEU A 196 12.98 1.70 17.62
N PRO A 197 13.17 1.83 16.29
CA PRO A 197 12.90 3.10 15.60
C PRO A 197 11.42 3.50 15.66
N ASP A 198 10.53 2.50 15.60
CA ASP A 198 9.08 2.68 15.56
C ASP A 198 8.44 2.64 16.96
N ASP A 199 7.29 3.27 17.08
CA ASP A 199 6.48 3.25 18.30
C ASP A 199 5.81 1.89 18.49
N GLN A 200 5.87 1.36 19.72
CA GLN A 200 5.35 0.03 20.04
C GLN A 200 3.92 0.13 20.59
N ARG A 201 3.09 -0.90 20.38
CA ARG A 201 1.74 -0.99 20.95
C ARG A 201 1.45 -2.40 21.45
N LEU A 202 0.99 -2.51 22.69
CA LEU A 202 0.46 -3.74 23.29
C LEU A 202 -1.07 -3.70 23.25
N ASP A 203 -1.70 -4.74 22.72
CA ASP A 203 -3.15 -4.94 22.80
C ASP A 203 -3.54 -5.53 24.17
N LEU A 204 -4.21 -4.72 24.99
CA LEU A 204 -4.59 -5.09 26.36
C LEU A 204 -5.84 -5.95 26.43
N THR A 205 -6.53 -6.16 25.30
CA THR A 205 -7.56 -7.19 25.17
C THR A 205 -6.96 -8.59 25.02
N VAL A 206 -5.69 -8.67 24.57
CA VAL A 206 -4.95 -9.92 24.35
C VAL A 206 -4.02 -10.26 25.52
N ALA A 207 -3.22 -9.30 25.99
CA ALA A 207 -2.27 -9.54 27.09
C ALA A 207 -2.00 -8.26 27.90
N ARG A 208 -1.85 -8.42 29.21
CA ARG A 208 -1.46 -7.34 30.16
C ARG A 208 -0.07 -7.55 30.75
N GLU A 209 0.65 -8.53 30.22
CA GLU A 209 2.03 -8.79 30.57
C GLU A 209 2.80 -9.16 29.29
N ALA A 210 3.97 -8.57 29.09
CA ALA A 210 4.79 -8.73 27.89
C ALA A 210 6.27 -8.81 28.27
N TRP A 211 7.07 -9.57 27.53
CA TRP A 211 8.53 -9.52 27.65
C TRP A 211 9.15 -9.10 26.33
N LEU A 212 10.23 -8.34 26.36
CA LEU A 212 10.82 -7.66 25.22
C LEU A 212 12.33 -7.86 25.24
N VAL A 213 12.94 -8.14 24.09
CA VAL A 213 14.40 -8.15 23.95
C VAL A 213 14.80 -6.93 23.13
N ALA A 214 15.83 -6.23 23.60
CA ALA A 214 16.34 -5.03 22.94
C ALA A 214 16.60 -5.25 21.45
N GLY A 215 16.03 -4.36 20.61
CA GLY A 215 16.15 -4.42 19.16
C GLY A 215 15.30 -5.51 18.48
N VAL A 216 14.33 -6.12 19.19
CA VAL A 216 13.40 -7.13 18.65
C VAL A 216 11.97 -6.58 18.64
N VAL A 217 11.36 -6.57 17.45
CA VAL A 217 10.07 -5.88 17.18
C VAL A 217 8.85 -6.53 17.87
N GLN A 218 8.93 -7.78 18.31
CA GLN A 218 7.80 -8.47 18.95
C GLN A 218 8.08 -8.84 20.41
N PRO A 219 7.05 -8.83 21.28
CA PRO A 219 7.15 -9.39 22.61
C PRO A 219 7.59 -10.86 22.59
N VAL A 220 8.73 -11.11 23.21
CA VAL A 220 9.26 -12.43 23.47
C VAL A 220 8.52 -12.94 24.70
N ARG A 221 7.60 -13.91 24.61
CA ARG A 221 7.30 -14.70 25.82
C ARG A 221 8.62 -15.33 26.30
N PRO A 222 8.84 -15.55 27.61
CA PRO A 222 10.01 -16.30 28.07
C PRO A 222 10.15 -17.57 27.24
N ASP A 223 11.32 -17.71 26.62
CA ASP A 223 11.66 -18.76 25.68
C ASP A 223 11.52 -20.13 26.34
N VAL A 224 10.41 -20.82 26.08
CA VAL A 224 10.24 -22.27 26.29
C VAL A 224 10.71 -23.06 25.04
N GLY A 225 11.39 -22.39 24.11
CA GLY A 225 11.42 -22.69 22.68
C GLY A 225 12.82 -22.80 22.06
N THR A 226 13.86 -23.12 22.81
CA THR A 226 15.10 -23.64 22.23
C THR A 226 15.33 -25.09 22.69
N LEU A 227 14.45 -26.07 22.41
CA LEU A 227 13.60 -26.34 21.25
C LEU A 227 12.29 -27.01 21.73
N GLY A 228 11.24 -26.23 21.91
CA GLY A 228 9.87 -26.74 22.03
C GLY A 228 9.28 -27.05 20.66
N PRO A 229 8.24 -27.90 20.56
CA PRO A 229 7.70 -28.26 19.27
C PRO A 229 6.92 -27.08 18.67
N GLU A 230 7.14 -26.76 17.39
CA GLU A 230 6.32 -25.80 16.63
C GLU A 230 5.21 -26.59 15.95
N LEU A 231 3.99 -26.55 16.46
CA LEU A 231 2.92 -27.48 16.04
C LEU A 231 1.68 -26.79 15.47
N ASP A 232 1.77 -25.51 15.09
CA ASP A 232 0.62 -24.78 14.55
C ASP A 232 0.37 -25.15 13.07
N PRO A 233 -0.68 -25.94 12.75
CA PRO A 233 -0.98 -26.30 11.37
C PRO A 233 -1.57 -25.13 10.56
N ALA A 234 -1.87 -23.98 11.19
CA ALA A 234 -2.37 -22.80 10.50
C ALA A 234 -1.26 -21.91 9.95
N ARG A 235 -0.05 -21.96 10.53
CA ARG A 235 1.12 -21.22 10.03
C ARG A 235 1.75 -21.95 8.86
N ALA A 236 2.00 -21.25 7.76
CA ALA A 236 2.62 -21.81 6.56
C ALA A 236 4.06 -21.31 6.38
N HIS A 237 5.01 -22.00 7.04
CA HIS A 237 6.45 -21.71 6.95
C HIS A 237 7.14 -22.47 5.82
N ALA A 238 6.55 -23.58 5.35
CA ALA A 238 7.08 -24.33 4.22
C ALA A 238 6.62 -23.72 2.90
N VAL A 239 7.51 -23.67 1.91
CA VAL A 239 7.18 -23.22 0.55
C VAL A 239 7.44 -24.35 -0.44
N PHE A 240 6.41 -24.81 -1.15
CA PHE A 240 6.54 -25.80 -2.22
C PHE A 240 6.84 -25.06 -3.53
N ILE A 241 8.13 -25.04 -3.89
CA ILE A 241 8.70 -24.18 -4.93
C ILE A 241 8.35 -24.67 -6.34
N ASP A 242 8.51 -25.97 -6.55
CA ASP A 242 8.24 -26.69 -7.81
C ASP A 242 8.07 -28.18 -7.49
N ARG A 243 7.73 -28.99 -8.49
CA ARG A 243 7.52 -30.45 -8.38
C ARG A 243 8.57 -31.23 -7.59
N GLY A 244 9.80 -30.72 -7.53
CA GLY A 244 10.93 -31.42 -6.92
C GLY A 244 11.45 -30.80 -5.63
N THR A 245 10.90 -29.67 -5.15
CA THR A 245 11.58 -28.86 -4.13
C THR A 245 10.64 -28.20 -3.13
N VAL A 246 10.86 -28.46 -1.84
CA VAL A 246 10.27 -27.72 -0.72
C VAL A 246 11.37 -26.94 0.00
N ALA A 247 11.09 -25.68 0.35
CA ALA A 247 11.98 -24.82 1.12
C ALA A 247 11.41 -24.59 2.54
N LEU A 248 12.30 -24.63 3.55
CA LEU A 248 11.98 -24.33 4.95
C LEU A 248 12.95 -23.28 5.50
N PRO A 249 12.49 -22.34 6.35
CA PRO A 249 13.39 -21.40 6.99
C PRO A 249 14.32 -22.14 7.95
N GLU A 250 15.57 -21.67 8.05
CA GLU A 250 16.64 -22.32 8.82
C GLU A 250 16.22 -22.65 10.25
N TRP A 251 15.56 -21.71 10.93
CA TRP A 251 15.13 -21.88 12.33
C TRP A 251 14.11 -23.01 12.50
N PHE A 252 13.23 -23.23 11.51
CA PHE A 252 12.23 -24.30 11.54
C PHE A 252 12.89 -25.63 11.14
N ALA A 253 13.69 -25.62 10.08
CA ALA A 253 14.40 -26.79 9.59
C ALA A 253 15.38 -27.37 10.63
N ALA A 254 15.91 -26.56 11.54
CA ALA A 254 16.77 -26.99 12.62
C ALA A 254 16.05 -27.74 13.77
N ARG A 255 14.70 -27.76 13.79
CA ARG A 255 13.91 -28.37 14.88
C ARG A 255 13.77 -29.88 14.79
N ALA A 256 13.86 -30.45 13.58
CA ALA A 256 13.62 -31.85 13.35
C ALA A 256 14.82 -32.53 12.67
N ALA A 257 14.99 -33.83 12.94
CA ALA A 257 15.99 -34.66 12.30
C ALA A 257 15.57 -35.07 10.88
N SER A 258 14.26 -35.24 10.65
CA SER A 258 13.69 -35.58 9.35
C SER A 258 12.35 -34.89 9.13
N PHE A 259 11.95 -34.73 7.87
CA PHE A 259 10.68 -34.11 7.51
C PHE A 259 9.91 -34.94 6.48
N THR A 260 8.59 -34.84 6.51
CA THR A 260 7.69 -35.34 5.47
C THR A 260 6.74 -34.23 5.00
N LEU A 261 6.35 -34.28 3.73
CA LEU A 261 5.26 -33.51 3.14
C LEU A 261 4.06 -34.45 3.00
N GLY A 262 3.10 -34.35 3.92
CA GLY A 262 2.13 -35.43 4.13
C GLY A 262 2.86 -36.75 4.40
N SER A 263 2.68 -37.74 3.53
CA SER A 263 3.37 -39.03 3.59
C SER A 263 4.68 -39.11 2.80
N LEU A 264 5.06 -38.06 2.06
CA LEU A 264 6.25 -38.05 1.20
C LEU A 264 7.48 -37.62 2.00
N PRO A 265 8.57 -38.40 2.03
CA PRO A 265 9.79 -37.98 2.71
C PRO A 265 10.45 -36.79 2.02
N LEU A 266 10.93 -35.83 2.81
CA LEU A 266 11.70 -34.68 2.36
C LEU A 266 13.20 -34.98 2.56
N VAL A 267 13.95 -35.06 1.45
CA VAL A 267 15.39 -35.37 1.48
C VAL A 267 16.18 -34.06 1.44
N PRO A 268 17.01 -33.72 2.44
CA PRO A 268 17.80 -32.49 2.41
C PRO A 268 18.64 -32.38 1.14
N ARG A 269 18.67 -31.20 0.51
CA ARG A 269 19.53 -30.89 -0.64
C ARG A 269 20.76 -30.08 -0.20
N PRO A 270 21.95 -30.70 -0.11
CA PRO A 270 23.17 -29.97 0.17
C PRO A 270 23.44 -28.93 -0.92
N GLY A 271 23.54 -27.66 -0.54
CA GLY A 271 23.70 -26.53 -1.49
C GLY A 271 22.48 -25.62 -1.62
N GLY A 272 21.33 -25.99 -1.03
CA GLY A 272 20.13 -25.14 -1.01
C GLY A 272 19.37 -25.12 -2.34
N LEU A 273 18.72 -23.98 -2.63
CA LEU A 273 17.95 -23.77 -3.86
C LEU A 273 18.84 -23.70 -5.11
N PHE A 274 18.34 -24.19 -6.24
CA PHE A 274 19.00 -24.02 -7.53
C PHE A 274 19.07 -22.54 -7.92
N GLN A 275 20.02 -22.19 -8.80
CA GLN A 275 20.20 -20.80 -9.23
C GLN A 275 18.93 -20.21 -9.87
N ALA A 276 18.19 -20.98 -10.66
CA ALA A 276 16.93 -20.54 -11.26
C ALA A 276 15.85 -20.26 -10.20
N GLN A 277 15.72 -21.14 -9.20
CA GLN A 277 14.81 -20.96 -8.07
C GLN A 277 15.18 -19.74 -7.24
N SER A 278 16.46 -19.56 -6.90
CA SER A 278 16.95 -18.39 -6.16
C SER A 278 16.77 -17.07 -6.92
N ARG A 279 16.75 -17.08 -8.26
CA ARG A 279 16.43 -15.89 -9.07
C ARG A 279 14.93 -15.59 -9.10
N ARG A 280 14.09 -16.62 -9.13
CA ARG A 280 12.63 -16.49 -9.10
C ARG A 280 12.10 -16.11 -7.70
N PHE A 281 12.72 -16.64 -6.66
CA PHE A 281 12.35 -16.45 -5.26
C PHE A 281 13.55 -15.95 -4.41
N PRO A 282 14.07 -14.74 -4.67
CA PRO A 282 15.28 -14.22 -4.01
C PRO A 282 15.18 -14.16 -2.48
N HIS A 283 14.00 -13.85 -1.95
CA HIS A 283 13.70 -13.87 -0.52
C HIS A 283 13.85 -15.25 0.15
N LEU A 284 13.81 -16.34 -0.62
CA LEU A 284 13.95 -17.71 -0.11
C LEU A 284 15.38 -18.24 -0.23
N ARG A 285 16.34 -17.46 -0.76
CA ARG A 285 17.72 -17.94 -1.01
C ARG A 285 18.42 -18.52 0.22
N ALA A 286 18.05 -18.06 1.41
CA ALA A 286 18.62 -18.46 2.69
C ALA A 286 17.91 -19.67 3.32
N TYR A 287 16.85 -20.18 2.69
CA TYR A 287 16.08 -21.32 3.21
C TYR A 287 16.83 -22.62 2.94
N ARG A 288 16.62 -23.63 3.80
CA ARG A 288 17.04 -25.00 3.52
C ARG A 288 16.12 -25.60 2.46
N ALA A 289 16.70 -26.19 1.44
CA ALA A 289 15.96 -26.88 0.38
C ALA A 289 15.91 -28.39 0.64
N PHE A 290 14.78 -28.99 0.34
CA PHE A 290 14.52 -30.41 0.44
C PHE A 290 13.97 -30.92 -0.88
N ALA A 291 14.52 -32.03 -1.36
CA ALA A 291 13.97 -32.76 -2.49
C ALA A 291 12.70 -33.50 -2.06
N VAL A 292 11.65 -33.39 -2.86
CA VAL A 292 10.48 -34.27 -2.78
C VAL A 292 10.60 -35.31 -3.89
N ARG A 293 10.15 -36.55 -3.65
CA ARG A 293 10.01 -37.53 -4.72
C ARG A 293 9.06 -36.98 -5.79
N GLU A 294 9.51 -36.93 -7.03
CA GLU A 294 8.65 -36.54 -8.15
C GLU A 294 7.46 -37.51 -8.25
N LEU A 295 6.27 -36.91 -8.30
CA LEU A 295 5.01 -37.57 -8.57
C LEU A 295 4.62 -37.29 -10.02
N ASP A 296 3.83 -38.19 -10.63
CA ASP A 296 3.13 -37.83 -11.85
C ASP A 296 2.13 -36.69 -11.60
N ASP A 297 1.82 -35.95 -12.66
CA ASP A 297 1.01 -34.74 -12.68
C ASP A 297 -0.36 -34.95 -12.03
N ALA A 298 -1.00 -36.09 -12.29
CA ALA A 298 -2.31 -36.41 -11.75
C ALA A 298 -2.24 -36.62 -10.24
N THR A 299 -1.28 -37.41 -9.75
CA THR A 299 -1.09 -37.66 -8.33
C THR A 299 -0.71 -36.37 -7.58
N LEU A 300 0.18 -35.54 -8.13
CA LEU A 300 0.53 -34.25 -7.53
C LEU A 300 -0.68 -33.31 -7.52
N GLY A 301 -1.43 -33.26 -8.61
CA GLY A 301 -2.66 -32.47 -8.71
C GLY A 301 -3.72 -32.87 -7.69
N GLU A 302 -3.86 -34.15 -7.37
CA GLU A 302 -4.75 -34.62 -6.28
C GLU A 302 -4.24 -34.22 -4.89
N LEU A 303 -2.92 -34.30 -4.65
CA LEU A 303 -2.31 -33.93 -3.37
C LEU A 303 -2.53 -32.44 -3.04
N LEU A 304 -2.48 -31.56 -4.04
CA LEU A 304 -2.63 -30.11 -3.88
C LEU A 304 -4.08 -29.65 -3.62
N ARG A 305 -5.05 -30.57 -3.60
CA ARG A 305 -6.48 -30.27 -3.38
C ARG A 305 -6.95 -30.47 -1.93
N ASP A 306 -6.06 -30.85 -1.02
CA ASP A 306 -6.30 -31.00 0.42
C ASP A 306 -5.36 -30.13 1.26
N GLN A 307 -5.54 -30.17 2.59
CA GLN A 307 -4.56 -29.62 3.52
C GLN A 307 -3.21 -30.32 3.35
N LEU A 308 -2.19 -29.53 3.03
CA LEU A 308 -0.82 -29.99 2.92
C LEU A 308 -0.01 -29.50 4.11
N LEU A 309 0.62 -30.43 4.82
CA LEU A 309 1.43 -30.16 6.01
C LEU A 309 2.84 -30.72 5.83
N VAL A 310 3.84 -29.97 6.30
CA VAL A 310 5.17 -30.49 6.57
C VAL A 310 5.24 -30.91 8.04
N THR A 311 5.56 -32.17 8.28
CA THR A 311 5.75 -32.74 9.61
C THR A 311 7.22 -33.06 9.83
N GLY A 312 7.83 -32.53 10.89
CA GLY A 312 9.19 -32.82 11.29
C GLY A 312 9.23 -33.70 12.54
N THR A 313 10.08 -34.72 12.50
CA THR A 313 10.32 -35.64 13.62
C THR A 313 11.75 -35.58 14.13
N ASP A 314 11.92 -35.76 15.44
CA ASP A 314 13.24 -35.91 16.06
C ASP A 314 13.86 -37.31 15.81
N SER A 315 15.04 -37.56 16.38
CA SER A 315 15.72 -38.85 16.25
C SER A 315 14.99 -40.02 16.96
N ALA A 316 14.05 -39.72 17.86
CA ALA A 316 13.20 -40.70 18.53
C ALA A 316 11.88 -40.95 17.78
N GLY A 317 11.64 -40.24 16.66
CA GLY A 317 10.44 -40.34 15.85
C GLY A 317 9.24 -39.54 16.38
N GLN A 318 9.43 -38.67 17.38
CA GLN A 318 8.38 -37.80 17.89
C GLN A 318 8.18 -36.59 16.98
N VAL A 319 6.94 -36.16 16.77
CA VAL A 319 6.63 -34.95 16.00
C VAL A 319 7.00 -33.73 16.83
N VAL A 320 7.95 -32.95 16.33
CA VAL A 320 8.48 -31.74 16.98
C VAL A 320 8.33 -30.50 16.10
N ALA A 321 7.87 -30.67 14.87
CA ALA A 321 7.57 -29.57 13.97
C ALA A 321 6.36 -29.93 13.09
N LEU A 322 5.46 -28.98 12.90
CA LEU A 322 4.30 -29.07 12.02
C LEU A 322 4.05 -27.67 11.45
N THR A 323 3.84 -27.59 10.14
CA THR A 323 3.51 -26.32 9.49
C THR A 323 2.73 -26.59 8.21
N ALA A 324 1.84 -25.68 7.85
CA ALA A 324 1.22 -25.63 6.53
C ALA A 324 2.23 -25.27 5.42
N VAL A 325 1.79 -25.42 4.18
CA VAL A 325 2.63 -25.26 3.00
C VAL A 325 2.05 -24.19 2.08
N GLN A 326 2.87 -23.22 1.72
CA GLN A 326 2.61 -22.26 0.66
C GLN A 326 2.85 -22.95 -0.69
N VAL A 327 1.84 -22.98 -1.57
CA VAL A 327 1.83 -23.84 -2.78
C VAL A 327 1.92 -23.09 -4.11
N GLN A 328 2.13 -21.79 -4.10
CA GLN A 328 2.01 -20.95 -5.30
C GLN A 328 3.07 -21.31 -6.36
N GLY A 329 4.31 -21.59 -5.93
CA GLY A 329 5.38 -22.00 -6.83
C GLY A 329 5.09 -23.32 -7.56
N VAL A 330 4.67 -24.36 -6.82
CA VAL A 330 4.32 -25.65 -7.42
C VAL A 330 3.06 -25.59 -8.28
N LEU A 331 2.10 -24.68 -7.98
CA LEU A 331 0.95 -24.46 -8.85
C LEU A 331 1.37 -23.84 -10.20
N ASP A 332 2.27 -22.85 -10.19
CA ASP A 332 2.81 -22.27 -11.42
C ASP A 332 3.62 -23.28 -12.25
N ASP A 333 4.35 -24.19 -11.59
CA ASP A 333 5.15 -25.23 -12.25
C ASP A 333 4.29 -26.37 -12.82
N LEU A 334 3.29 -26.83 -12.06
CA LEU A 334 2.38 -27.91 -12.49
C LEU A 334 1.44 -27.45 -13.60
N TYR A 335 0.83 -26.27 -13.44
CA TYR A 335 -0.21 -25.77 -14.33
C TYR A 335 0.27 -24.64 -15.25
N ALA A 336 1.55 -24.66 -15.65
CA ALA A 336 2.15 -23.62 -16.50
C ALA A 336 1.36 -23.38 -17.81
N GLY A 337 0.74 -24.42 -18.37
CA GLY A 337 -0.09 -24.31 -19.59
C GLY A 337 -1.42 -23.57 -19.39
N ALA A 338 -1.82 -23.27 -18.15
CA ALA A 338 -3.01 -22.47 -17.87
C ALA A 338 -2.90 -21.04 -18.42
N VAL A 339 -1.69 -20.53 -18.68
CA VAL A 339 -1.47 -19.20 -19.26
C VAL A 339 -2.08 -19.05 -20.65
N ASP A 340 -2.25 -20.14 -21.40
CA ASP A 340 -2.80 -20.15 -22.76
C ASP A 340 -4.32 -20.45 -22.80
N ALA A 341 -4.94 -20.78 -21.66
CA ALA A 341 -6.34 -21.18 -21.61
C ALA A 341 -7.30 -19.97 -21.69
N GLU A 342 -8.42 -20.06 -22.39
CA GLU A 342 -9.46 -19.02 -22.35
C GLU A 342 -10.21 -19.03 -21.01
N LEU A 343 -10.23 -17.89 -20.32
CA LEU A 343 -10.86 -17.67 -19.00
C LEU A 343 -12.01 -16.66 -19.10
N GLY A 344 -12.91 -16.70 -18.12
CA GLY A 344 -14.10 -15.85 -18.06
C GLY A 344 -15.18 -16.26 -19.06
N PRO A 345 -16.11 -15.33 -19.38
CA PRO A 345 -17.13 -15.52 -20.40
C PRO A 345 -16.56 -15.34 -21.81
N VAL A 346 -16.68 -16.37 -22.64
CA VAL A 346 -16.34 -16.33 -24.07
C VAL A 346 -17.53 -16.85 -24.88
N VAL A 347 -17.79 -16.26 -26.05
CA VAL A 347 -18.76 -16.79 -27.02
C VAL A 347 -17.99 -17.44 -28.15
N ASP A 348 -18.27 -18.71 -28.42
CA ASP A 348 -17.63 -19.45 -29.52
C ASP A 348 -18.19 -19.08 -30.90
N ASP A 349 -17.54 -19.56 -31.96
CA ASP A 349 -17.96 -19.33 -33.36
C ASP A 349 -19.37 -19.88 -33.68
N GLU A 350 -19.92 -20.76 -32.82
CA GLU A 350 -21.28 -21.31 -32.93
C GLU A 350 -22.29 -20.54 -32.05
N ASP A 351 -21.95 -19.32 -31.62
CA ASP A 351 -22.80 -18.44 -30.81
C ASP A 351 -23.16 -19.03 -29.42
N ARG A 352 -22.32 -19.94 -28.89
CA ARG A 352 -22.52 -20.56 -27.57
C ARG A 352 -21.59 -19.94 -26.53
N PRO A 353 -22.13 -19.52 -25.37
CA PRO A 353 -21.30 -19.03 -24.28
C PRO A 353 -20.59 -20.19 -23.58
N ARG A 354 -19.29 -20.05 -23.35
CA ARG A 354 -18.45 -20.87 -22.49
C ARG A 354 -18.01 -20.03 -21.30
N LEU A 355 -18.10 -20.61 -20.11
CA LEU A 355 -17.58 -20.04 -18.87
C LEU A 355 -16.42 -20.90 -18.39
N SER A 356 -15.29 -20.24 -18.08
CA SER A 356 -14.08 -20.91 -17.63
C SER A 356 -13.44 -20.19 -16.44
N VAL A 357 -13.01 -20.93 -15.43
CA VAL A 357 -12.31 -20.39 -14.25
C VAL A 357 -11.14 -21.27 -13.87
N TRP A 358 -10.00 -20.65 -13.54
CA TRP A 358 -8.83 -21.37 -13.06
C TRP A 358 -8.98 -21.65 -11.56
N ALA A 359 -9.13 -22.93 -11.20
CA ALA A 359 -9.35 -23.36 -9.82
C ALA A 359 -8.63 -24.70 -9.56
N PRO A 360 -7.29 -24.73 -9.64
CA PRO A 360 -6.51 -25.97 -9.67
C PRO A 360 -6.60 -26.78 -8.37
N THR A 361 -6.79 -26.10 -7.23
CA THR A 361 -6.87 -26.68 -5.88
C THR A 361 -8.31 -27.01 -5.46
N ALA A 362 -9.31 -26.65 -6.26
CA ALA A 362 -10.70 -26.97 -5.97
C ALA A 362 -10.96 -28.48 -6.12
N ARG A 363 -11.75 -29.04 -5.21
CA ARG A 363 -12.30 -30.40 -5.29
C ARG A 363 -13.41 -30.48 -6.32
N THR A 364 -14.30 -29.50 -6.34
CA THR A 364 -15.37 -29.37 -7.31
C THR A 364 -15.61 -27.91 -7.65
N VAL A 365 -15.96 -27.63 -8.91
CA VAL A 365 -16.54 -26.35 -9.32
C VAL A 365 -17.86 -26.62 -10.03
N GLU A 366 -18.91 -25.93 -9.60
CA GLU A 366 -20.23 -25.95 -10.22
C GLU A 366 -20.63 -24.53 -10.61
N LEU A 367 -21.42 -24.39 -11.68
CA LEU A 367 -22.05 -23.13 -12.08
C LEU A 367 -23.43 -23.02 -11.43
N GLU A 368 -23.65 -21.97 -10.64
CA GLU A 368 -24.99 -21.55 -10.23
C GLU A 368 -25.54 -20.59 -11.29
N LEU A 369 -26.49 -21.04 -12.10
CA LEU A 369 -27.09 -20.23 -13.17
C LEU A 369 -28.49 -19.76 -12.80
N PHE A 370 -28.68 -18.44 -12.77
CA PHE A 370 -29.89 -17.78 -12.30
C PHE A 370 -30.66 -17.13 -13.45
N ARG A 371 -31.98 -17.01 -13.30
CA ARG A 371 -32.78 -16.18 -14.22
C ARG A 371 -32.73 -14.73 -13.81
N GLU A 372 -33.04 -14.46 -12.55
CA GLU A 372 -32.81 -13.21 -11.83
C GLU A 372 -31.95 -13.47 -10.57
N PRO A 373 -31.21 -12.47 -10.05
CA PRO A 373 -30.31 -12.66 -8.90
C PRO A 373 -30.99 -13.20 -7.63
N GLY A 374 -32.30 -12.96 -7.47
CA GLY A 374 -33.09 -13.41 -6.32
C GLY A 374 -33.72 -14.81 -6.47
N ASP A 375 -33.58 -15.46 -7.62
CA ASP A 375 -34.17 -16.79 -7.88
C ASP A 375 -33.33 -17.93 -7.29
N GLU A 376 -33.91 -19.13 -7.18
CA GLU A 376 -33.11 -20.34 -6.95
C GLU A 376 -32.29 -20.69 -8.21
N PRO A 377 -30.98 -20.99 -8.08
CA PRO A 377 -30.14 -21.30 -9.22
C PRO A 377 -30.39 -22.69 -9.77
N ARG A 378 -30.14 -22.84 -11.07
CA ARG A 378 -29.83 -24.15 -11.65
C ARG A 378 -28.34 -24.45 -11.45
N ILE A 379 -28.04 -25.48 -10.67
CA ILE A 379 -26.66 -25.95 -10.45
C ILE A 379 -26.25 -26.87 -11.61
N LEU A 380 -25.07 -26.60 -12.18
CA LEU A 380 -24.50 -27.35 -13.30
C LEU A 380 -23.05 -27.73 -12.99
N PRO A 381 -22.64 -28.99 -13.10
CA PRO A 381 -21.24 -29.35 -12.90
C PRO A 381 -20.36 -28.75 -14.00
N MET A 382 -19.16 -28.33 -13.65
CA MET A 382 -18.13 -27.91 -14.61
C MET A 382 -17.12 -29.04 -14.84
N GLU A 383 -16.55 -29.08 -16.03
CA GLU A 383 -15.53 -30.06 -16.42
C GLU A 383 -14.13 -29.49 -16.16
N ARG A 384 -13.30 -30.24 -15.43
CA ARG A 384 -11.90 -29.89 -15.15
C ARG A 384 -10.99 -30.41 -16.26
N ASP A 385 -10.09 -29.55 -16.73
CA ASP A 385 -8.91 -29.97 -17.48
C ASP A 385 -7.74 -30.21 -16.52
N ASP A 386 -7.26 -31.45 -16.45
CA ASP A 386 -6.22 -31.85 -15.50
C ASP A 386 -4.85 -31.26 -15.80
N ALA A 387 -4.57 -30.88 -17.06
CA ALA A 387 -3.29 -30.30 -17.45
C ALA A 387 -3.17 -28.83 -17.05
N THR A 388 -4.29 -28.10 -17.01
CA THR A 388 -4.31 -26.66 -16.73
C THR A 388 -4.95 -26.31 -15.39
N GLY A 389 -5.73 -27.21 -14.79
CA GLY A 389 -6.52 -26.93 -13.59
C GLY A 389 -7.71 -26.00 -13.84
N VAL A 390 -8.04 -25.73 -15.10
CA VAL A 390 -9.19 -24.90 -15.50
C VAL A 390 -10.46 -25.73 -15.46
N TRP A 391 -11.53 -25.16 -14.92
CA TRP A 391 -12.88 -25.70 -14.95
C TRP A 391 -13.69 -24.94 -15.97
N SER A 392 -14.48 -25.64 -16.79
CA SER A 392 -15.31 -24.99 -17.79
C SER A 392 -16.69 -25.63 -18.00
N VAL A 393 -17.64 -24.85 -18.50
CA VAL A 393 -18.96 -25.33 -18.92
C VAL A 393 -19.42 -24.56 -20.14
N THR A 394 -19.97 -25.29 -21.13
CA THR A 394 -20.51 -24.70 -22.35
C THR A 394 -22.03 -24.70 -22.31
N GLY A 395 -22.60 -23.53 -22.54
CA GLY A 395 -24.02 -23.26 -22.47
C GLY A 395 -24.74 -23.29 -23.82
N LYS A 396 -26.00 -22.87 -23.78
CA LYS A 396 -26.78 -22.53 -24.98
C LYS A 396 -26.83 -21.02 -25.10
N ARG A 397 -26.96 -20.47 -26.32
CA ARG A 397 -27.11 -19.03 -26.57
C ARG A 397 -28.07 -18.30 -25.62
N LYS A 398 -29.18 -18.94 -25.22
CA LYS A 398 -30.16 -18.39 -24.24
C LYS A 398 -29.62 -18.16 -22.81
N TRP A 399 -28.36 -18.49 -22.55
CA TRP A 399 -27.67 -18.17 -21.30
C TRP A 399 -27.11 -16.75 -21.32
N LEU A 400 -26.91 -16.13 -22.49
CA LEU A 400 -26.56 -14.71 -22.56
C LEU A 400 -27.62 -13.88 -21.81
N GLY A 401 -27.16 -12.93 -20.99
CA GLY A 401 -27.95 -12.12 -20.08
C GLY A 401 -28.33 -12.79 -18.75
N ARG A 402 -28.03 -14.08 -18.56
CA ARG A 402 -28.26 -14.77 -17.27
C ARG A 402 -27.19 -14.38 -16.25
N TRP A 403 -27.58 -14.46 -14.98
CA TRP A 403 -26.70 -14.21 -13.85
C TRP A 403 -26.07 -15.52 -13.38
N TYR A 404 -24.85 -15.44 -12.86
CA TYR A 404 -24.15 -16.62 -12.38
C TYR A 404 -23.17 -16.34 -11.25
N ARG A 405 -22.82 -17.41 -10.55
CA ARG A 405 -21.70 -17.53 -9.62
C ARG A 405 -21.06 -18.91 -9.79
N PHE A 406 -19.80 -19.02 -9.40
CA PHE A 406 -19.15 -20.31 -9.22
C PHE A 406 -19.37 -20.79 -7.79
N ARG A 407 -19.83 -22.03 -7.66
CA ARG A 407 -19.87 -22.75 -6.39
C ARG A 407 -18.62 -23.63 -6.29
N VAL A 408 -17.70 -23.24 -5.42
CA VAL A 408 -16.36 -23.84 -5.33
C VAL A 408 -16.22 -24.59 -4.01
N GLN A 409 -15.85 -25.87 -4.08
CA GLN A 409 -15.43 -26.64 -2.90
C GLN A 409 -13.91 -26.69 -2.85
N VAL A 410 -13.29 -26.10 -1.82
CA VAL A 410 -11.83 -25.95 -1.72
C VAL A 410 -11.36 -25.95 -0.26
N TRP A 411 -10.14 -26.40 -0.01
CA TRP A 411 -9.48 -26.25 1.28
C TRP A 411 -9.16 -24.78 1.51
N GLN A 412 -9.67 -24.18 2.59
CA GLN A 412 -9.47 -22.77 2.90
C GLN A 412 -8.61 -22.60 4.16
N PRO A 413 -7.32 -22.19 4.04
CA PRO A 413 -6.45 -21.91 5.17
C PRO A 413 -7.07 -21.01 6.24
N ALA A 414 -7.79 -19.94 5.88
CA ALA A 414 -8.41 -19.06 6.88
C ALA A 414 -9.45 -19.77 7.76
N ALA A 415 -10.08 -20.83 7.25
CA ALA A 415 -11.08 -21.62 7.98
C ALA A 415 -10.55 -22.95 8.52
N GLN A 416 -9.31 -23.34 8.15
CA GLN A 416 -8.68 -24.62 8.47
C GLN A 416 -9.58 -25.83 8.18
N ARG A 417 -10.35 -25.77 7.08
CA ARG A 417 -11.23 -26.85 6.64
C ARG A 417 -11.58 -26.74 5.17
N MET A 418 -12.12 -27.82 4.62
CA MET A 418 -12.83 -27.79 3.35
C MET A 418 -14.10 -26.93 3.50
N VAL A 419 -14.30 -25.99 2.58
CA VAL A 419 -15.46 -25.11 2.53
C VAL A 419 -16.15 -25.23 1.17
N THR A 420 -17.41 -24.82 1.10
CA THR A 420 -18.10 -24.60 -0.16
C THR A 420 -18.58 -23.16 -0.19
N THR A 421 -18.02 -22.37 -1.09
CA THR A 421 -18.31 -20.95 -1.27
C THR A 421 -19.08 -20.75 -2.57
N SER A 422 -19.89 -19.68 -2.62
CA SER A 422 -20.43 -19.17 -3.87
C SER A 422 -19.80 -17.80 -4.12
N VAL A 423 -19.23 -17.62 -5.31
CA VAL A 423 -18.34 -16.51 -5.62
C VAL A 423 -18.55 -16.04 -7.06
N THR A 424 -18.45 -14.75 -7.29
CA THR A 424 -18.47 -14.14 -8.62
C THR A 424 -17.23 -14.51 -9.43
N ASP A 425 -17.28 -14.25 -10.74
CA ASP A 425 -16.18 -14.52 -11.66
C ASP A 425 -15.08 -13.44 -11.56
N PRO A 426 -13.80 -13.80 -11.36
CA PRO A 426 -12.68 -12.85 -11.44
C PRO A 426 -12.59 -12.11 -12.79
N TYR A 427 -13.09 -12.74 -13.86
CA TYR A 427 -13.16 -12.20 -15.22
C TYR A 427 -14.56 -11.64 -15.54
N SER A 428 -15.33 -11.25 -14.52
CA SER A 428 -16.62 -10.58 -14.74
C SER A 428 -16.45 -9.35 -15.64
N VAL A 429 -17.35 -9.21 -16.61
CA VAL A 429 -17.45 -8.04 -17.50
C VAL A 429 -18.76 -7.25 -17.27
N SER A 430 -19.67 -7.80 -16.46
CA SER A 430 -20.94 -7.21 -16.07
C SER A 430 -21.42 -7.88 -14.78
N LEU A 431 -22.14 -7.11 -13.96
CA LEU A 431 -22.49 -7.48 -12.59
C LEU A 431 -23.93 -7.09 -12.28
N ALA A 432 -24.56 -7.83 -11.37
CA ALA A 432 -25.79 -7.40 -10.72
C ALA A 432 -25.48 -6.20 -9.81
N THR A 433 -26.52 -5.49 -9.37
CA THR A 433 -26.37 -4.43 -8.37
C THR A 433 -25.67 -4.96 -7.11
N ASP A 434 -24.76 -4.14 -6.57
CA ASP A 434 -23.90 -4.44 -5.43
C ASP A 434 -23.07 -5.71 -5.64
N SER A 435 -22.73 -5.98 -6.90
CA SER A 435 -21.85 -7.06 -7.39
C SER A 435 -22.15 -8.45 -6.82
N THR A 436 -23.42 -8.71 -6.53
CA THR A 436 -23.86 -9.97 -5.91
C THR A 436 -23.72 -11.17 -6.84
N HIS A 437 -23.74 -10.95 -8.16
CA HIS A 437 -23.67 -11.97 -9.21
C HIS A 437 -22.95 -11.41 -10.44
N SER A 438 -22.22 -12.27 -11.15
CA SER A 438 -21.72 -11.99 -12.49
C SER A 438 -22.85 -12.11 -13.50
N GLN A 439 -22.77 -11.39 -14.62
CA GLN A 439 -23.68 -11.54 -15.75
C GLN A 439 -22.95 -12.07 -16.97
N LEU A 440 -23.53 -13.08 -17.63
CA LEU A 440 -22.96 -13.65 -18.85
C LEU A 440 -23.28 -12.75 -20.04
N VAL A 441 -22.30 -11.97 -20.48
CA VAL A 441 -22.45 -10.93 -21.51
C VAL A 441 -21.37 -11.08 -22.58
N ASP A 442 -21.73 -10.78 -23.82
CA ASP A 442 -20.81 -10.64 -24.94
C ASP A 442 -20.54 -9.15 -25.18
N LEU A 443 -19.33 -8.68 -24.85
CA LEU A 443 -18.96 -7.26 -25.02
C LEU A 443 -18.96 -6.78 -26.47
N SER A 444 -18.92 -7.73 -27.43
CA SER A 444 -18.99 -7.43 -28.87
C SER A 444 -20.41 -7.19 -29.37
N ASP A 445 -21.45 -7.44 -28.56
CA ASP A 445 -22.84 -7.20 -28.93
C ASP A 445 -23.04 -5.70 -29.29
N PRO A 446 -23.50 -5.38 -30.52
CA PRO A 446 -23.77 -4.01 -30.93
C PRO A 446 -24.77 -3.27 -30.04
N ALA A 447 -25.66 -3.98 -29.33
CA ALA A 447 -26.60 -3.38 -28.37
C ALA A 447 -25.88 -2.77 -27.16
N LEU A 448 -24.64 -3.16 -26.89
CA LEU A 448 -23.81 -2.63 -25.81
C LEU A 448 -22.94 -1.44 -26.25
N CYS A 449 -23.13 -0.94 -27.47
CA CYS A 449 -22.41 0.19 -28.01
C CYS A 449 -23.34 1.43 -28.04
N PRO A 450 -22.91 2.59 -27.52
CA PRO A 450 -23.69 3.82 -27.66
C PRO A 450 -23.76 4.26 -29.13
N PRO A 451 -24.76 5.08 -29.52
CA PRO A 451 -24.87 5.59 -30.88
C PRO A 451 -23.56 6.24 -31.36
N GLY A 452 -23.08 5.82 -32.54
CA GLY A 452 -21.85 6.35 -33.14
C GLY A 452 -20.55 5.71 -32.66
N TRP A 453 -20.55 4.80 -31.69
CA TRP A 453 -19.35 4.14 -31.15
C TRP A 453 -18.43 3.57 -32.24
N ALA A 454 -18.98 2.80 -33.18
CA ALA A 454 -18.19 2.17 -34.24
C ALA A 454 -17.37 3.18 -35.07
N GLY A 455 -17.87 4.40 -35.25
CA GLY A 455 -17.20 5.46 -36.02
C GLY A 455 -16.54 6.56 -35.18
N SER A 456 -16.58 6.50 -33.84
CA SER A 456 -15.96 7.52 -33.01
C SER A 456 -14.44 7.51 -33.15
N ALA A 457 -13.86 8.69 -33.37
CA ALA A 457 -12.43 8.84 -33.55
C ALA A 457 -11.72 8.88 -32.19
N VAL A 458 -10.68 8.08 -32.03
CA VAL A 458 -9.75 8.19 -30.90
C VAL A 458 -8.77 9.33 -31.22
N PRO A 459 -8.54 10.31 -30.33
CA PRO A 459 -7.55 11.36 -30.55
C PRO A 459 -6.17 10.78 -30.89
N ALA A 460 -5.33 11.45 -31.68
CA ALA A 460 -4.02 10.90 -32.07
C ALA A 460 -3.07 10.71 -30.86
N PRO A 461 -2.17 9.72 -30.86
CA PRO A 461 -1.21 9.54 -29.77
C PRO A 461 -0.17 10.67 -29.81
N LEU A 462 0.38 10.98 -28.64
CA LEU A 462 1.39 12.01 -28.45
C LEU A 462 2.63 11.41 -27.80
N PRO A 463 3.84 11.96 -28.05
CA PRO A 463 5.02 11.59 -27.28
C PRO A 463 4.76 11.79 -25.78
N PRO A 464 5.22 10.88 -24.89
CA PRO A 464 4.98 10.97 -23.44
C PRO A 464 5.36 12.33 -22.84
N ALA A 465 6.50 12.90 -23.26
CA ALA A 465 6.95 14.22 -22.82
C ALA A 465 5.96 15.36 -23.10
N ARG A 466 5.04 15.21 -24.06
CA ARG A 466 4.05 16.23 -24.44
C ARG A 466 2.70 16.08 -23.75
N MET A 467 2.50 15.02 -22.97
CA MET A 467 1.25 14.79 -22.26
C MET A 467 0.99 15.88 -21.23
N GLN A 468 -0.26 16.32 -21.16
CA GLN A 468 -0.84 17.19 -20.14
C GLN A 468 -2.13 16.52 -19.67
N ILE A 469 -2.11 16.07 -18.43
CA ILE A 469 -3.08 15.16 -17.84
C ILE A 469 -3.85 15.92 -16.75
N THR A 470 -5.16 15.77 -16.73
CA THR A 470 -5.98 16.21 -15.59
C THR A 470 -6.66 15.01 -14.93
N GLU A 471 -6.60 14.94 -13.60
CA GLU A 471 -7.17 13.84 -12.82
C GLU A 471 -8.52 14.23 -12.21
N VAL A 472 -9.52 13.35 -12.28
CA VAL A 472 -10.85 13.58 -11.69
C VAL A 472 -11.59 12.27 -11.36
N SER A 473 -12.36 12.25 -10.27
CA SER A 473 -13.39 11.22 -10.05
C SER A 473 -14.66 11.52 -10.87
N VAL A 474 -15.33 10.47 -11.34
CA VAL A 474 -16.64 10.57 -12.02
C VAL A 474 -17.65 11.33 -11.15
N ARG A 475 -17.61 11.11 -9.83
CA ARG A 475 -18.50 11.76 -8.87
C ARG A 475 -18.18 13.24 -8.71
N ASP A 476 -16.94 13.56 -8.37
CA ASP A 476 -16.44 14.94 -8.20
C ASP A 476 -16.79 15.85 -9.37
N PHE A 477 -16.66 15.31 -10.58
CA PHE A 477 -16.86 16.04 -11.82
C PHE A 477 -18.24 16.69 -11.90
N SER A 478 -19.29 16.04 -11.39
CA SER A 478 -20.66 16.44 -11.71
C SER A 478 -21.66 16.38 -10.56
N ILE A 479 -21.32 15.81 -9.39
CA ILE A 479 -22.28 15.70 -8.29
C ILE A 479 -22.79 17.08 -7.83
N GLY A 480 -21.90 18.08 -7.83
CA GLY A 480 -22.21 19.49 -7.56
C GLY A 480 -22.60 20.34 -8.79
N ASP A 481 -22.61 19.78 -10.01
CA ASP A 481 -22.93 20.54 -11.23
C ASP A 481 -24.45 20.61 -11.45
N THR A 482 -25.06 21.72 -11.04
CA THR A 482 -26.50 21.93 -11.19
C THR A 482 -26.96 22.06 -12.65
N THR A 483 -26.04 22.23 -13.61
CA THR A 483 -26.33 22.26 -15.04
C THR A 483 -26.43 20.87 -15.67
N VAL A 484 -26.07 19.81 -14.93
CA VAL A 484 -26.33 18.41 -15.27
C VAL A 484 -27.70 17.99 -14.74
N PRO A 485 -28.49 17.19 -15.48
CA PRO A 485 -29.74 16.60 -14.98
C PRO A 485 -29.54 15.87 -13.65
N PRO A 486 -30.39 16.08 -12.63
CA PRO A 486 -30.20 15.52 -11.29
C PRO A 486 -29.89 14.01 -11.25
N GLU A 487 -30.56 13.23 -12.10
CA GLU A 487 -30.44 11.78 -12.21
C GLU A 487 -29.10 11.31 -12.81
N GLU A 488 -28.35 12.20 -13.44
CA GLU A 488 -27.05 11.90 -14.06
C GLU A 488 -25.87 12.50 -13.30
N ARG A 489 -26.12 13.26 -12.22
CA ARG A 489 -25.06 13.85 -11.41
C ARG A 489 -24.26 12.78 -10.68
N GLY A 490 -22.95 12.81 -10.88
CA GLY A 490 -21.99 11.84 -10.35
C GLY A 490 -21.99 10.51 -11.12
N THR A 491 -22.43 10.50 -12.38
CA THR A 491 -22.48 9.29 -13.23
C THR A 491 -21.65 9.47 -14.50
N TYR A 492 -21.40 8.38 -15.22
CA TYR A 492 -20.74 8.41 -16.53
C TYR A 492 -21.46 9.32 -17.54
N LEU A 493 -22.80 9.36 -17.50
CA LEU A 493 -23.58 10.16 -18.45
C LEU A 493 -23.36 11.67 -18.30
N ALA A 494 -22.86 12.16 -17.17
CA ALA A 494 -22.53 13.57 -17.00
C ALA A 494 -21.49 14.07 -18.03
N PHE A 495 -20.57 13.20 -18.47
CA PHE A 495 -19.59 13.52 -19.52
C PHE A 495 -20.22 13.68 -20.91
N THR A 496 -21.43 13.13 -21.13
CA THR A 496 -22.16 13.27 -22.40
C THR A 496 -22.91 14.60 -22.51
N ARG A 497 -23.03 15.34 -21.40
CA ARG A 497 -23.76 16.62 -21.35
C ARG A 497 -22.86 17.75 -21.81
N GLU A 498 -22.78 17.94 -23.12
CA GLU A 498 -21.91 18.97 -23.71
C GLU A 498 -22.16 20.38 -23.16
N SER A 499 -23.40 20.71 -22.81
CA SER A 499 -23.78 21.99 -22.24
C SER A 499 -23.63 22.08 -20.71
N SER A 500 -23.04 21.08 -20.04
CA SER A 500 -22.74 21.19 -18.60
C SER A 500 -21.56 22.13 -18.34
N ALA A 501 -21.46 22.67 -17.12
CA ALA A 501 -20.35 23.52 -16.73
C ALA A 501 -19.03 22.73 -16.77
N GLY A 502 -19.04 21.50 -16.24
CA GLY A 502 -17.87 20.61 -16.27
C GLY A 502 -17.38 20.31 -17.68
N MET A 503 -18.26 19.94 -18.63
CA MET A 503 -17.84 19.63 -20.00
C MET A 503 -17.44 20.85 -20.82
N ARG A 504 -18.09 22.01 -20.61
CA ARG A 504 -17.61 23.28 -21.22
C ARG A 504 -16.20 23.61 -20.74
N HIS A 505 -15.94 23.42 -19.45
CA HIS A 505 -14.62 23.68 -18.88
C HIS A 505 -13.57 22.72 -19.42
N LEU A 506 -13.83 21.40 -19.40
CA LEU A 506 -12.91 20.40 -19.97
C LEU A 506 -12.58 20.67 -21.45
N ARG A 507 -13.58 21.00 -22.28
CA ARG A 507 -13.33 21.38 -23.68
C ARG A 507 -12.46 22.64 -23.78
N SER A 508 -12.68 23.63 -22.92
CA SER A 508 -11.85 24.83 -22.91
C SER A 508 -10.38 24.54 -22.55
N LEU A 509 -10.13 23.56 -21.68
CA LEU A 509 -8.78 23.07 -21.38
C LEU A 509 -8.19 22.29 -22.56
N ALA A 510 -8.98 21.43 -23.19
CA ALA A 510 -8.57 20.67 -24.38
C ALA A 510 -8.15 21.59 -25.53
N ASP A 511 -8.98 22.61 -25.83
CA ASP A 511 -8.69 23.63 -26.84
C ASP A 511 -7.38 24.37 -26.53
N ALA A 512 -7.11 24.64 -25.25
CA ALA A 512 -5.89 25.29 -24.79
C ALA A 512 -4.64 24.39 -24.89
N GLY A 513 -4.79 23.07 -24.78
CA GLY A 513 -3.69 22.11 -24.92
C GLY A 513 -3.66 20.99 -23.89
N LEU A 514 -4.69 20.82 -23.07
CA LEU A 514 -4.90 19.60 -22.30
C LEU A 514 -5.10 18.42 -23.26
N THR A 515 -4.58 17.25 -22.90
CA THR A 515 -4.55 16.10 -23.84
C THR A 515 -5.19 14.84 -23.27
N HIS A 516 -5.19 14.68 -21.94
CA HIS A 516 -5.69 13.48 -21.27
C HIS A 516 -6.55 13.85 -20.07
N VAL A 517 -7.58 13.02 -19.83
CA VAL A 517 -8.30 12.93 -18.57
C VAL A 517 -7.95 11.58 -17.95
N HIS A 518 -7.40 11.62 -16.74
CA HIS A 518 -7.22 10.47 -15.85
C HIS A 518 -8.47 10.38 -14.98
N LEU A 519 -9.22 9.29 -15.13
CA LEU A 519 -10.34 8.98 -14.24
C LEU A 519 -9.82 8.17 -13.04
N LEU A 520 -10.12 8.64 -11.82
CA LEU A 520 -10.00 7.81 -10.61
C LEU A 520 -10.76 6.48 -10.81
N PRO A 521 -10.53 5.45 -9.98
CA PRO A 521 -11.03 4.10 -10.19
C PRO A 521 -12.48 4.05 -10.73
N VAL A 522 -12.63 3.45 -11.91
CA VAL A 522 -13.93 3.19 -12.56
C VAL A 522 -14.21 1.71 -12.73
N ASN A 523 -13.28 0.84 -12.30
CA ASN A 523 -13.60 -0.57 -12.08
C ASN A 523 -14.54 -0.70 -10.88
N ASP A 524 -15.25 -1.82 -10.82
CA ASP A 524 -16.09 -2.18 -9.68
C ASP A 524 -15.30 -2.19 -8.38
N PHE A 525 -15.75 -1.40 -7.41
CA PHE A 525 -15.16 -1.30 -6.07
C PHE A 525 -16.20 -1.51 -4.97
N ALA A 526 -15.74 -1.88 -3.78
CA ALA A 526 -16.59 -2.48 -2.75
C ALA A 526 -17.32 -1.49 -1.81
N THR A 527 -16.89 -0.23 -1.80
CA THR A 527 -17.09 0.71 -0.68
C THR A 527 -18.19 1.73 -0.90
N VAL A 528 -18.99 1.62 -1.97
CA VAL A 528 -20.15 2.48 -2.23
C VAL A 528 -21.37 1.62 -2.59
N PRO A 529 -22.57 1.89 -2.03
CA PRO A 529 -23.80 1.29 -2.51
C PRO A 529 -24.09 1.70 -3.96
N ASP A 530 -24.35 0.71 -4.83
CA ASP A 530 -24.56 0.94 -6.27
C ASP A 530 -25.80 1.81 -6.52
N ARG A 531 -26.88 1.61 -5.75
CA ARG A 531 -28.13 2.36 -5.96
C ARG A 531 -28.07 3.71 -5.28
N ARG A 532 -28.34 4.77 -6.05
CA ARG A 532 -28.52 6.13 -5.52
C ARG A 532 -29.53 6.22 -4.37
N ALA A 533 -30.57 5.37 -4.36
CA ALA A 533 -31.59 5.34 -3.31
C ALA A 533 -31.08 4.72 -1.99
N ASP A 534 -30.03 3.92 -2.04
CA ASP A 534 -29.41 3.25 -0.88
C ASP A 534 -28.25 4.09 -0.29
N GLN A 535 -27.83 5.15 -1.00
CA GLN A 535 -26.78 6.09 -0.57
C GLN A 535 -27.33 7.06 0.49
N ALA A 536 -26.77 7.01 1.69
CA ALA A 536 -27.08 7.92 2.77
C ALA A 536 -26.60 9.35 2.48
N VAL A 537 -27.23 10.33 3.12
CA VAL A 537 -26.84 11.75 3.06
C VAL A 537 -26.79 12.34 4.47
N PRO A 538 -25.88 13.29 4.76
CA PRO A 538 -25.87 13.97 6.04
C PRO A 538 -27.21 14.66 6.32
N LEU A 539 -27.77 14.45 7.52
CA LEU A 539 -29.11 14.94 7.88
C LEU A 539 -29.14 16.42 8.33
N CYS A 540 -27.98 17.03 8.56
CA CYS A 540 -27.87 18.41 9.02
C CYS A 540 -27.69 19.38 7.85
N ASP A 541 -28.03 20.66 8.09
CA ASP A 541 -27.67 21.74 7.19
C ASP A 541 -26.18 22.08 7.39
N LEU A 542 -25.31 21.37 6.66
CA LEU A 542 -23.84 21.52 6.76
C LEU A 542 -23.38 22.97 6.57
N ALA A 543 -24.07 23.74 5.72
CA ALA A 543 -23.75 25.13 5.42
C ALA A 543 -24.11 26.09 6.58
N SER A 544 -24.94 25.66 7.54
CA SER A 544 -25.32 26.48 8.69
C SER A 544 -24.22 26.58 9.76
N PHE A 545 -23.24 25.69 9.73
CA PHE A 545 -22.16 25.66 10.72
C PHE A 545 -21.03 26.63 10.37
N PRO A 546 -20.27 27.13 11.37
CA PRO A 546 -19.09 27.95 11.13
C PRO A 546 -18.05 27.27 10.22
N PRO A 547 -17.29 28.03 9.41
CA PRO A 547 -16.35 27.48 8.43
C PRO A 547 -15.17 26.70 9.04
N ASP A 548 -14.90 26.88 10.33
CA ASP A 548 -13.85 26.24 11.12
C ASP A 548 -14.41 25.25 12.16
N SER A 549 -15.66 24.85 12.01
CA SER A 549 -16.36 23.97 12.93
C SER A 549 -16.08 22.48 12.64
N PRO A 550 -16.02 21.61 13.66
CA PRO A 550 -15.95 20.17 13.47
C PRO A 550 -17.33 19.51 13.24
N GLU A 551 -18.42 20.28 13.21
CA GLU A 551 -19.78 19.72 13.04
C GLU A 551 -20.02 19.16 11.64
N GLN A 552 -19.46 19.78 10.60
CA GLN A 552 -19.60 19.33 9.22
C GLN A 552 -18.98 17.94 9.05
N GLN A 553 -17.71 17.77 9.45
CA GLN A 553 -17.07 16.46 9.34
C GLN A 553 -17.75 15.41 10.20
N ARG A 554 -18.24 15.74 11.42
CA ARG A 554 -18.99 14.77 12.21
C ARG A 554 -20.22 14.23 11.50
N ALA A 555 -20.94 15.09 10.79
CA ALA A 555 -22.14 14.68 10.06
C ALA A 555 -21.83 13.95 8.75
N VAL A 556 -20.75 14.32 8.05
CA VAL A 556 -20.24 13.58 6.89
C VAL A 556 -19.77 12.19 7.30
N MET A 557 -18.92 12.11 8.33
CA MET A 557 -18.38 10.83 8.83
C MET A 557 -19.44 9.94 9.47
N ALA A 558 -20.60 10.47 9.87
CA ALA A 558 -21.73 9.67 10.35
C ALA A 558 -22.39 8.82 9.25
N VAL A 559 -22.16 9.15 7.97
CA VAL A 559 -22.73 8.43 6.82
C VAL A 559 -21.69 7.90 5.84
N ALA A 560 -20.40 8.23 6.01
CA ALA A 560 -19.32 7.95 5.06
C ALA A 560 -19.32 6.52 4.50
N ASP A 561 -19.43 5.50 5.35
CA ASP A 561 -19.43 4.08 4.91
C ASP A 561 -20.71 3.61 4.18
N SER A 562 -21.65 4.53 3.94
CA SER A 562 -22.95 4.25 3.33
C SER A 562 -23.43 5.37 2.40
N ASP A 563 -22.64 6.42 2.19
CA ASP A 563 -22.98 7.49 1.27
C ASP A 563 -22.61 7.10 -0.18
N GLY A 564 -22.67 8.05 -1.11
CA GLY A 564 -22.37 7.78 -2.51
C GLY A 564 -20.92 7.96 -2.92
N PHE A 565 -20.00 8.17 -1.97
CA PHE A 565 -18.66 8.67 -2.23
C PHE A 565 -17.57 7.73 -1.72
N ASN A 566 -16.70 7.32 -2.63
CA ASN A 566 -15.35 6.86 -2.33
C ASN A 566 -14.46 7.21 -3.53
N TRP A 567 -13.14 7.28 -3.35
CA TRP A 567 -12.22 7.31 -4.48
C TRP A 567 -12.25 6.01 -5.30
N GLY A 568 -12.50 4.87 -4.65
CA GLY A 568 -12.64 3.56 -5.29
C GLY A 568 -11.35 2.74 -5.37
N TYR A 569 -10.32 3.09 -4.58
CA TYR A 569 -9.11 2.27 -4.42
C TYR A 569 -9.36 1.02 -3.56
N ASP A 570 -10.52 0.38 -3.75
CA ASP A 570 -11.04 -0.76 -2.99
C ASP A 570 -11.53 -1.86 -3.94
N PRO A 571 -10.64 -2.50 -4.73
CA PRO A 571 -11.04 -3.25 -5.91
C PRO A 571 -11.85 -4.49 -5.56
N TRP A 572 -12.97 -4.67 -6.27
CA TRP A 572 -13.77 -5.88 -6.17
C TRP A 572 -13.73 -6.70 -7.47
N HIS A 573 -13.99 -6.07 -8.63
CA HIS A 573 -13.84 -6.70 -9.96
C HIS A 573 -13.14 -5.77 -10.96
N TRP A 574 -11.90 -6.10 -11.34
CA TRP A 574 -11.06 -5.20 -12.15
C TRP A 574 -11.54 -4.95 -13.59
N THR A 575 -12.34 -5.85 -14.18
CA THR A 575 -12.73 -5.79 -15.60
C THR A 575 -14.21 -5.45 -15.81
N THR A 576 -14.90 -4.99 -14.76
CA THR A 576 -16.28 -4.51 -14.85
C THR A 576 -16.35 -3.03 -14.45
N PRO A 577 -17.10 -2.17 -15.17
CA PRO A 577 -17.34 -0.81 -14.73
C PRO A 577 -18.04 -0.74 -13.37
N GLU A 578 -17.76 0.30 -12.60
CA GLU A 578 -18.41 0.61 -11.34
C GLU A 578 -19.92 0.81 -11.50
N GLY A 579 -20.72 0.21 -10.61
CA GLY A 579 -22.17 0.27 -10.67
C GLY A 579 -22.73 1.60 -10.17
N SER A 580 -22.17 2.18 -9.10
CA SER A 580 -22.63 3.44 -8.51
C SER A 580 -22.47 4.68 -9.42
N TYR A 581 -21.64 4.56 -10.46
CA TYR A 581 -21.46 5.56 -11.51
C TYR A 581 -22.38 5.38 -12.72
N ALA A 582 -23.23 4.35 -12.73
CA ALA A 582 -24.26 4.16 -13.75
C ALA A 582 -25.63 4.66 -13.26
N THR A 583 -26.49 5.10 -14.18
CA THR A 583 -27.87 5.48 -13.82
C THR A 583 -28.74 4.27 -13.47
N ASP A 584 -28.45 3.13 -14.08
CA ASP A 584 -28.95 1.81 -13.68
C ASP A 584 -27.75 0.89 -13.39
N PRO A 585 -27.51 0.53 -12.12
CA PRO A 585 -26.39 -0.32 -11.78
C PRO A 585 -26.60 -1.79 -12.20
N ALA A 586 -27.83 -2.23 -12.50
CA ALA A 586 -28.08 -3.64 -12.80
C ALA A 586 -27.66 -4.01 -14.24
N GLY A 587 -26.60 -4.82 -14.37
CA GLY A 587 -26.25 -5.48 -15.62
C GLY A 587 -25.50 -4.57 -16.59
N THR A 588 -26.00 -4.43 -17.81
CA THR A 588 -25.21 -3.92 -18.94
C THR A 588 -25.27 -2.41 -19.16
N ALA A 589 -26.12 -1.67 -18.43
CA ALA A 589 -26.22 -0.21 -18.59
C ALA A 589 -24.88 0.49 -18.30
N ARG A 590 -24.17 0.09 -17.23
CA ARG A 590 -22.82 0.58 -16.89
C ARG A 590 -21.79 0.45 -18.02
N ILE A 591 -21.90 -0.59 -18.86
CA ILE A 591 -21.02 -0.79 -20.02
C ILE A 591 -21.29 0.28 -21.08
N VAL A 592 -22.56 0.49 -21.41
CA VAL A 592 -22.99 1.46 -22.43
C VAL A 592 -22.67 2.88 -21.99
N GLU A 593 -22.93 3.20 -20.73
CA GLU A 593 -22.71 4.54 -20.18
C GLU A 593 -21.21 4.89 -20.10
N LEU A 594 -20.35 3.97 -19.66
CA LEU A 594 -18.90 4.21 -19.69
C LEU A 594 -18.38 4.37 -21.12
N ARG A 595 -18.81 3.53 -22.08
CA ARG A 595 -18.48 3.70 -23.50
C ARG A 595 -18.95 5.07 -24.01
N ALA A 596 -20.10 5.56 -23.58
CA ALA A 596 -20.62 6.87 -23.96
C ALA A 596 -19.76 8.01 -23.37
N ALA A 597 -19.34 7.90 -22.11
CA ALA A 597 -18.43 8.86 -21.48
C ALA A 597 -17.08 8.92 -22.21
N VAL A 598 -16.47 7.77 -22.52
CA VAL A 598 -15.22 7.70 -23.29
C VAL A 598 -15.39 8.36 -24.66
N ALA A 599 -16.46 8.03 -25.38
CA ALA A 599 -16.74 8.64 -26.69
C ALA A 599 -16.93 10.17 -26.60
N ALA A 600 -17.57 10.68 -25.54
CA ALA A 600 -17.75 12.11 -25.34
C ALA A 600 -16.43 12.84 -25.01
N LEU A 601 -15.56 12.21 -24.20
CA LEU A 601 -14.21 12.73 -23.92
C LEU A 601 -13.33 12.73 -25.17
N HIS A 602 -13.39 11.67 -25.99
CA HIS A 602 -12.72 11.62 -27.29
C HIS A 602 -13.22 12.73 -28.23
N ALA A 603 -14.53 12.96 -28.29
CA ALA A 603 -15.13 14.05 -29.08
C ALA A 603 -14.71 15.44 -28.59
N ALA A 604 -14.42 15.59 -27.29
CA ALA A 604 -13.81 16.79 -26.70
C ALA A 604 -12.31 16.93 -26.99
N GLY A 605 -11.68 15.98 -27.71
CA GLY A 605 -10.26 15.98 -28.04
C GLY A 605 -9.35 15.42 -26.95
N LEU A 606 -9.92 14.76 -25.94
CA LEU A 606 -9.19 14.26 -24.77
C LEU A 606 -9.06 12.73 -24.84
N ARG A 607 -7.85 12.23 -24.63
CA ARG A 607 -7.60 10.80 -24.40
C ARG A 607 -8.02 10.41 -22.98
N VAL A 608 -8.43 9.17 -22.77
CA VAL A 608 -8.89 8.68 -21.46
C VAL A 608 -7.88 7.73 -20.84
N VAL A 609 -7.39 8.07 -19.65
CA VAL A 609 -6.57 7.22 -18.81
C VAL A 609 -7.42 6.68 -17.66
N LEU A 610 -7.31 5.40 -17.35
CA LEU A 610 -7.90 4.83 -16.14
C LEU A 610 -6.84 4.66 -15.06
N ASP A 611 -7.20 5.01 -13.83
CA ASP A 611 -6.51 4.51 -12.65
C ASP A 611 -6.82 3.02 -12.47
N VAL A 612 -5.78 2.20 -12.31
CA VAL A 612 -5.90 0.76 -12.14
C VAL A 612 -5.17 0.30 -10.89
N VAL A 613 -5.88 -0.45 -10.06
CA VAL A 613 -5.47 -0.80 -8.70
C VAL A 613 -5.32 -2.31 -8.60
N TYR A 614 -4.25 -2.83 -9.21
CA TYR A 614 -4.00 -4.28 -9.24
C TYR A 614 -3.14 -4.77 -8.08
N ASN A 615 -2.62 -3.87 -7.23
CA ASN A 615 -1.64 -4.17 -6.20
C ASN A 615 -2.26 -4.79 -4.92
N HIS A 616 -3.57 -4.68 -4.73
CA HIS A 616 -4.32 -5.29 -3.63
C HIS A 616 -5.78 -5.60 -4.04
N THR A 617 -6.52 -6.32 -3.18
CA THR A 617 -7.98 -6.46 -3.24
C THR A 617 -8.62 -5.88 -1.99
N MET A 618 -9.95 -5.70 -1.97
CA MET A 618 -10.67 -5.28 -0.76
C MET A 618 -10.67 -6.33 0.36
N GLY A 619 -10.60 -7.63 0.02
CA GLY A 619 -10.72 -8.70 1.00
C GLY A 619 -10.10 -10.03 0.58
N GLU A 620 -9.79 -10.85 1.58
CA GLU A 620 -9.12 -12.15 1.47
C GLU A 620 -9.88 -13.25 2.22
N GLY A 621 -9.43 -14.50 2.09
CA GLY A 621 -9.98 -15.63 2.79
C GLY A 621 -11.47 -15.86 2.50
N LEU A 622 -12.29 -15.71 3.54
CA LEU A 622 -13.74 -15.83 3.46
C LEU A 622 -14.46 -14.49 3.64
N ASP A 623 -13.75 -13.37 3.65
CA ASP A 623 -14.36 -12.04 3.70
C ASP A 623 -15.39 -11.86 2.58
N ARG A 624 -16.45 -11.08 2.83
CA ARG A 624 -17.57 -10.90 1.89
C ARG A 624 -17.14 -10.35 0.53
N PHE A 625 -16.09 -9.52 0.49
CA PHE A 625 -15.54 -8.91 -0.71
C PHE A 625 -14.44 -9.74 -1.37
N SER A 626 -14.03 -10.85 -0.74
CA SER A 626 -13.04 -11.73 -1.33
C SER A 626 -13.62 -12.54 -2.50
N VAL A 627 -12.98 -12.43 -3.67
CA VAL A 627 -13.30 -13.21 -4.88
C VAL A 627 -12.21 -14.24 -5.15
N LEU A 628 -10.99 -13.75 -5.40
CA LEU A 628 -9.85 -14.58 -5.81
C LEU A 628 -9.49 -15.65 -4.78
N ASP A 629 -9.43 -15.27 -3.51
CA ASP A 629 -8.99 -16.16 -2.43
C ASP A 629 -10.05 -17.19 -2.03
N ARG A 630 -11.31 -17.01 -2.47
CA ARG A 630 -12.37 -18.03 -2.35
C ARG A 630 -12.30 -19.08 -3.47
N ILE A 631 -11.56 -18.81 -4.55
CA ILE A 631 -11.40 -19.71 -5.71
C ILE A 631 -10.09 -20.47 -5.61
N VAL A 632 -8.97 -19.75 -5.40
CA VAL A 632 -7.63 -20.34 -5.24
C VAL A 632 -6.95 -19.76 -4.00
N PRO A 633 -7.28 -20.27 -2.80
CA PRO A 633 -6.79 -19.73 -1.54
C PRO A 633 -5.25 -19.65 -1.47
N GLY A 634 -4.73 -18.50 -1.05
CA GLY A 634 -3.31 -18.20 -0.88
C GLY A 634 -2.52 -18.00 -2.18
N TYR A 635 -3.14 -18.11 -3.37
CA TYR A 635 -2.41 -17.96 -4.64
C TYR A 635 -2.36 -16.52 -5.14
N TYR A 636 -3.48 -15.81 -5.19
CA TYR A 636 -3.51 -14.46 -5.78
C TYR A 636 -2.93 -13.39 -4.85
N HIS A 637 -2.74 -13.72 -3.57
CA HIS A 637 -2.20 -12.84 -2.55
C HIS A 637 -0.73 -13.11 -2.26
N ARG A 638 0.00 -12.06 -1.90
CA ARG A 638 1.38 -12.20 -1.47
C ARG A 638 1.43 -12.58 0.00
N LEU A 639 2.11 -13.68 0.31
CA LEU A 639 2.22 -14.18 1.67
C LEU A 639 3.55 -13.79 2.34
N LEU A 640 3.48 -13.54 3.64
CA LEU A 640 4.61 -13.38 4.54
C LEU A 640 5.20 -14.75 4.92
N ALA A 641 6.29 -14.74 5.69
CA ALA A 641 7.04 -15.95 6.04
C ALA A 641 6.25 -16.95 6.93
N ASP A 642 5.15 -16.51 7.52
CA ASP A 642 4.23 -17.34 8.31
C ASP A 642 2.95 -17.73 7.56
N GLY A 643 2.81 -17.32 6.30
CA GLY A 643 1.62 -17.58 5.49
C GLY A 643 0.49 -16.57 5.64
N SER A 644 0.62 -15.56 6.51
CA SER A 644 -0.31 -14.42 6.53
C SER A 644 -0.17 -13.59 5.26
N VAL A 645 -1.24 -12.91 4.84
CA VAL A 645 -1.20 -12.02 3.68
C VAL A 645 -0.51 -10.71 4.05
N ALA A 646 0.28 -10.17 3.13
CA ALA A 646 0.91 -8.87 3.29
C ALA A 646 -0.11 -7.74 3.06
N GLU A 647 -0.10 -6.70 3.89
CA GLU A 647 -1.05 -5.57 3.81
C GLU A 647 -0.35 -4.22 3.64
N SER A 648 0.88 -4.21 3.14
CA SER A 648 1.69 -2.99 3.09
C SER A 648 1.12 -1.90 2.19
N SER A 649 0.25 -2.25 1.23
CA SER A 649 -0.41 -1.27 0.34
C SER A 649 -1.53 -0.48 1.04
N CYS A 650 -2.22 -1.12 1.99
CA CYS A 650 -3.36 -0.67 2.82
C CYS A 650 -4.32 -1.85 3.10
N CYS A 651 -4.42 -2.76 2.12
CA CYS A 651 -5.35 -3.87 2.05
C CYS A 651 -4.59 -5.16 1.64
N PRO A 652 -5.25 -6.33 1.56
CA PRO A 652 -4.62 -7.59 1.13
C PRO A 652 -3.85 -7.49 -0.21
N ASN A 653 -2.52 -7.47 -0.14
CA ASN A 653 -1.65 -7.32 -1.30
C ASN A 653 -1.82 -8.50 -2.26
N THR A 654 -1.91 -8.21 -3.56
CA THR A 654 -1.85 -9.23 -4.61
C THR A 654 -0.41 -9.66 -4.88
N ALA A 655 -0.25 -10.77 -5.59
CA ALA A 655 1.03 -11.32 -6.03
C ALA A 655 1.16 -11.38 -7.57
N PRO A 656 1.27 -10.24 -8.29
CA PRO A 656 1.45 -10.20 -9.75
C PRO A 656 2.73 -10.90 -10.26
N GLU A 657 3.64 -11.31 -9.38
CA GLU A 657 4.75 -12.22 -9.68
C GLU A 657 4.33 -13.68 -9.91
N HIS A 658 3.12 -14.07 -9.50
CA HIS A 658 2.55 -15.38 -9.81
C HIS A 658 1.92 -15.35 -11.21
N THR A 659 2.14 -16.41 -11.99
CA THR A 659 1.81 -16.44 -13.43
C THR A 659 0.37 -16.02 -13.73
N MET A 660 -0.61 -16.62 -13.04
CA MET A 660 -2.03 -16.38 -13.33
C MET A 660 -2.56 -15.06 -12.75
N MET A 661 -1.91 -14.49 -11.72
CA MET A 661 -2.22 -13.14 -11.25
C MET A 661 -1.66 -12.09 -12.23
N GLY A 662 -0.40 -12.23 -12.65
CA GLY A 662 0.19 -11.37 -13.67
C GLY A 662 -0.58 -11.41 -14.99
N ARG A 663 -1.05 -12.60 -15.39
CA ARG A 663 -1.93 -12.76 -16.54
C ARG A 663 -3.26 -12.02 -16.37
N LEU A 664 -3.94 -12.15 -15.23
CA LEU A 664 -5.21 -11.47 -14.95
C LEU A 664 -5.08 -9.94 -15.10
N VAL A 665 -3.96 -9.37 -14.64
CA VAL A 665 -3.64 -7.93 -14.84
C VAL A 665 -3.59 -7.60 -16.33
N VAL A 666 -2.85 -8.37 -17.12
CA VAL A 666 -2.72 -8.14 -18.57
C VAL A 666 -4.04 -8.29 -19.31
N ASP A 667 -4.82 -9.34 -19.00
CA ASP A 667 -6.10 -9.64 -19.65
C ASP A 667 -7.15 -8.54 -19.36
N SER A 668 -7.20 -8.04 -18.11
CA SER A 668 -8.03 -6.90 -17.72
C SER A 668 -7.67 -5.64 -18.50
N LEU A 669 -6.37 -5.27 -18.55
CA LEU A 669 -5.88 -4.11 -19.31
C LEU A 669 -6.20 -4.19 -20.81
N VAL A 670 -6.02 -5.38 -21.41
CA VAL A 670 -6.35 -5.61 -22.82
C VAL A 670 -7.85 -5.44 -23.05
N THR A 671 -8.70 -5.90 -22.14
CA THR A 671 -10.14 -5.73 -22.22
C THR A 671 -10.53 -4.26 -22.17
N TRP A 672 -10.01 -3.49 -21.21
CA TRP A 672 -10.22 -2.03 -21.15
C TRP A 672 -9.78 -1.32 -22.43
N ALA A 673 -8.59 -1.64 -22.93
CA ALA A 673 -8.03 -1.01 -24.13
C ALA A 673 -8.81 -1.34 -25.41
N ARG A 674 -9.29 -2.59 -25.54
CA ARG A 674 -10.00 -3.09 -26.73
C ARG A 674 -11.48 -2.74 -26.70
N GLU A 675 -12.17 -3.11 -25.63
CA GLU A 675 -13.64 -3.08 -25.54
C GLU A 675 -14.19 -1.72 -25.12
N TYR A 676 -13.38 -0.91 -24.41
CA TYR A 676 -13.74 0.42 -23.94
C TYR A 676 -12.88 1.53 -24.57
N ARG A 677 -11.94 1.17 -25.45
CA ARG A 677 -11.05 2.12 -26.15
C ARG A 677 -10.26 3.05 -25.23
N ILE A 678 -9.92 2.57 -24.04
CA ILE A 678 -9.07 3.30 -23.09
C ILE A 678 -7.70 3.56 -23.71
N ASP A 679 -7.16 4.76 -23.48
CA ASP A 679 -5.96 5.29 -24.10
C ASP A 679 -4.71 5.26 -23.23
N GLY A 680 -4.86 4.93 -21.95
CA GLY A 680 -3.74 4.74 -21.06
C GLY A 680 -4.15 4.24 -19.70
N PHE A 681 -3.15 3.87 -18.90
CA PHE A 681 -3.35 3.34 -17.57
C PHE A 681 -2.34 3.96 -16.60
N ARG A 682 -2.86 4.44 -15.46
CA ARG A 682 -2.06 4.80 -14.30
C ARG A 682 -2.10 3.63 -13.31
N PHE A 683 -0.96 3.03 -13.03
CA PHE A 683 -0.85 1.96 -12.03
C PHE A 683 -0.70 2.56 -10.64
N ASP A 684 -1.72 2.33 -9.81
CA ASP A 684 -1.65 2.55 -8.38
C ASP A 684 -0.56 1.67 -7.75
N LEU A 685 0.25 2.27 -6.87
CA LEU A 685 1.39 1.63 -6.19
C LEU A 685 2.18 0.68 -7.11
N MET A 686 2.55 1.15 -8.31
CA MET A 686 3.26 0.37 -9.33
C MET A 686 4.53 -0.33 -8.80
N GLY A 687 5.17 0.21 -7.76
CA GLY A 687 6.29 -0.42 -7.05
C GLY A 687 6.01 -1.81 -6.45
N HIS A 688 4.74 -2.19 -6.25
CA HIS A 688 4.30 -3.51 -5.80
C HIS A 688 4.15 -4.53 -6.94
N HIS A 689 4.43 -4.11 -8.18
CA HIS A 689 4.46 -4.97 -9.36
C HIS A 689 5.89 -5.30 -9.78
N PRO A 690 6.14 -6.52 -10.31
CA PRO A 690 7.38 -6.81 -11.01
C PRO A 690 7.56 -5.91 -12.23
N ARG A 691 8.74 -5.34 -12.39
CA ARG A 691 9.15 -4.61 -13.60
C ARG A 691 8.85 -5.40 -14.87
N ALA A 692 9.10 -6.71 -14.85
CA ALA A 692 8.84 -7.58 -15.99
C ALA A 692 7.35 -7.64 -16.37
N GLY A 693 6.45 -7.71 -15.39
CA GLY A 693 5.00 -7.75 -15.62
C GLY A 693 4.47 -6.45 -16.23
N ILE A 694 4.99 -5.29 -15.80
CA ILE A 694 4.64 -4.00 -16.40
C ILE A 694 5.11 -3.90 -17.87
N LEU A 695 6.30 -4.42 -18.18
CA LEU A 695 6.79 -4.49 -19.57
C LEU A 695 6.01 -5.47 -20.44
N GLU A 696 5.51 -6.55 -19.86
CA GLU A 696 4.60 -7.47 -20.54
C GLU A 696 3.26 -6.80 -20.85
N ALA A 697 2.68 -6.06 -19.89
CA ALA A 697 1.49 -5.26 -20.10
C ALA A 697 1.68 -4.23 -21.23
N ARG A 698 2.81 -3.51 -21.25
CA ARG A 698 3.20 -2.62 -22.36
C ARG A 698 3.13 -3.35 -23.71
N ALA A 699 3.81 -4.49 -23.82
CA ALA A 699 3.87 -5.25 -25.06
C ALA A 699 2.50 -5.79 -25.49
N ALA A 700 1.65 -6.18 -24.54
CA ALA A 700 0.28 -6.62 -24.81
C ALA A 700 -0.60 -5.48 -25.34
N LEU A 701 -0.53 -4.31 -24.71
CA LEU A 701 -1.28 -3.12 -25.12
C LEU A 701 -0.85 -2.60 -26.49
N ASP A 702 0.45 -2.65 -26.81
CA ASP A 702 0.95 -2.31 -28.15
C ASP A 702 0.36 -3.18 -29.27
N ARG A 703 0.08 -4.45 -28.97
CA ARG A 703 -0.60 -5.36 -29.92
C ARG A 703 -2.08 -5.02 -30.11
N VAL A 704 -2.73 -4.39 -29.11
CA VAL A 704 -4.10 -3.91 -29.22
C VAL A 704 -4.15 -2.63 -30.04
N ARG A 705 -3.40 -1.61 -29.62
CA ARG A 705 -3.31 -0.31 -30.29
C ARG A 705 -2.00 0.40 -29.89
N PRO A 706 -1.15 0.80 -30.85
CA PRO A 706 0.04 1.57 -30.53
C PRO A 706 -0.32 2.95 -29.96
N GLY A 707 0.52 3.47 -29.07
CA GLY A 707 0.34 4.79 -28.48
C GLY A 707 -0.60 4.84 -27.26
N ILE A 708 -0.95 3.68 -26.69
CA ILE A 708 -1.52 3.63 -25.34
C ILE A 708 -0.44 4.06 -24.33
N THR A 709 -0.77 4.95 -23.40
CA THR A 709 0.17 5.48 -22.40
C THR A 709 0.19 4.62 -21.15
N LEU A 710 1.37 4.41 -20.55
CA LEU A 710 1.51 3.79 -19.22
C LEU A 710 2.32 4.68 -18.28
N TYR A 711 1.84 4.88 -17.07
CA TYR A 711 2.59 5.46 -15.96
C TYR A 711 2.09 4.93 -14.62
N GLY A 712 2.76 5.26 -13.51
CA GLY A 712 2.29 4.86 -12.19
C GLY A 712 3.14 5.35 -11.03
N GLU A 713 2.82 4.84 -9.86
CA GLU A 713 3.51 5.17 -8.61
C GLU A 713 4.68 4.23 -8.33
N GLY A 714 5.87 4.63 -8.81
CA GLY A 714 7.09 3.84 -8.66
C GLY A 714 7.75 3.93 -7.26
N TRP A 715 6.96 3.94 -6.19
CA TRP A 715 7.45 4.03 -4.80
C TRP A 715 8.15 2.75 -4.34
N ASN A 716 9.06 2.85 -3.37
CA ASN A 716 9.84 1.71 -2.86
C ASN A 716 9.57 1.49 -1.36
N PHE A 717 8.65 0.58 -1.03
CA PHE A 717 8.29 0.25 0.36
C PHE A 717 7.62 -1.14 0.47
N GLY A 718 7.28 -1.55 1.69
CA GLY A 718 6.60 -2.83 1.96
C GLY A 718 7.52 -4.05 1.86
N GLU A 719 6.91 -5.24 1.81
CA GLU A 719 7.57 -6.54 1.75
C GLU A 719 8.34 -6.81 0.44
N VAL A 720 8.11 -5.98 -0.57
CA VAL A 720 8.76 -6.04 -1.88
C VAL A 720 9.97 -5.11 -1.98
N ALA A 721 10.15 -4.18 -1.02
CA ALA A 721 11.13 -3.12 -1.06
C ALA A 721 12.56 -3.61 -1.33
N TYR A 722 13.33 -2.77 -2.01
CA TYR A 722 14.72 -3.06 -2.40
C TYR A 722 14.85 -4.36 -3.20
N ASP A 723 13.87 -4.62 -4.06
CA ASP A 723 13.78 -5.80 -4.91
C ASP A 723 13.80 -7.13 -4.12
N ALA A 724 13.30 -7.13 -2.87
CA ALA A 724 13.39 -8.27 -1.96
C ALA A 724 12.71 -9.53 -2.52
N ARG A 725 11.62 -9.36 -3.27
CA ARG A 725 10.84 -10.45 -3.88
C ARG A 725 11.13 -10.60 -5.38
N PHE A 726 11.31 -9.49 -6.09
CA PHE A 726 11.54 -9.39 -7.54
C PHE A 726 12.07 -7.99 -7.85
N ALA A 727 12.61 -7.77 -9.05
CA ALA A 727 12.91 -6.41 -9.50
C ALA A 727 11.60 -5.59 -9.62
N GLN A 728 11.40 -4.64 -8.71
CA GLN A 728 10.20 -3.82 -8.60
C GLN A 728 10.10 -2.83 -9.76
N ALA A 729 8.89 -2.40 -10.11
CA ALA A 729 8.65 -1.30 -11.05
C ALA A 729 8.77 0.08 -10.36
N THR A 730 9.90 0.35 -9.70
CA THR A 730 10.19 1.65 -9.05
C THR A 730 10.63 2.71 -10.05
N GLN A 731 10.64 3.98 -9.63
CA GLN A 731 11.17 5.12 -10.42
C GLN A 731 12.53 4.82 -11.05
N VAL A 732 13.48 4.29 -10.28
CA VAL A 732 14.84 3.99 -10.76
C VAL A 732 14.84 2.77 -11.70
N ASN A 733 14.08 1.72 -11.34
CA ASN A 733 14.03 0.48 -12.14
C ASN A 733 13.28 0.65 -13.47
N MET A 734 12.37 1.63 -13.56
CA MET A 734 11.59 1.95 -14.76
C MET A 734 12.28 2.95 -15.69
N ALA A 735 13.39 3.57 -15.29
CA ALA A 735 14.17 4.43 -16.18
C ALA A 735 14.63 3.67 -17.44
N GLY A 736 14.44 4.28 -18.61
CA GLY A 736 14.79 3.71 -19.93
C GLY A 736 13.79 2.70 -20.48
N THR A 737 12.59 2.61 -19.89
CA THR A 737 11.51 1.72 -20.36
C THR A 737 10.47 2.43 -21.21
N GLY A 738 10.42 3.76 -21.20
CA GLY A 738 9.36 4.57 -21.80
C GLY A 738 8.06 4.60 -20.99
N ILE A 739 8.05 4.08 -19.76
CA ILE A 739 6.88 4.06 -18.86
C ILE A 739 7.07 5.13 -17.77
N GLY A 740 6.05 5.96 -17.58
CA GLY A 740 6.11 7.09 -16.66
C GLY A 740 6.07 6.69 -15.18
N THR A 741 6.70 7.48 -14.33
CA THR A 741 6.51 7.43 -12.87
C THR A 741 6.30 8.83 -12.33
N PHE A 742 5.44 8.98 -11.32
CA PHE A 742 5.23 10.28 -10.67
C PHE A 742 6.53 10.83 -10.08
N ASN A 743 6.79 12.12 -10.31
CA ASN A 743 7.98 12.82 -9.82
C ASN A 743 7.66 13.64 -8.56
N ASP A 744 7.79 12.98 -7.41
CA ASP A 744 7.71 13.57 -6.07
C ASP A 744 8.79 14.65 -5.82
N ARG A 745 9.95 14.59 -6.49
CA ARG A 745 11.02 15.57 -6.27
C ARG A 745 10.62 16.98 -6.67
N LEU A 746 10.04 17.14 -7.86
CA LEU A 746 9.57 18.45 -8.30
C LEU A 746 8.37 18.91 -7.47
N ARG A 747 7.44 17.99 -7.15
CA ARG A 747 6.29 18.28 -6.27
C ARG A 747 6.75 18.92 -4.96
N ASP A 748 7.67 18.26 -4.25
CA ASP A 748 8.14 18.69 -2.93
C ASP A 748 9.03 19.93 -3.02
N ALA A 749 9.82 20.07 -4.09
CA ALA A 749 10.61 21.27 -4.29
C ALA A 749 9.73 22.52 -4.52
N ILE A 750 8.59 22.36 -5.21
CA ILE A 750 7.64 23.45 -5.46
C ILE A 750 6.82 23.76 -4.20
N ARG A 751 6.19 22.73 -3.61
CA ARG A 751 5.27 22.87 -2.47
C ARG A 751 5.99 23.13 -1.15
N GLY A 752 7.12 22.47 -0.91
CA GLY A 752 7.82 22.45 0.37
C GLY A 752 7.30 21.39 1.33
N GLY A 753 8.23 20.78 2.07
CA GLY A 753 7.94 19.64 2.94
C GLY A 753 7.86 18.33 2.15
N GLY A 754 6.96 17.46 2.57
CA GLY A 754 6.61 16.20 1.90
C GLY A 754 5.31 15.65 2.49
N ALA A 755 4.85 14.49 2.02
CA ALA A 755 3.56 13.90 2.40
C ALA A 755 3.42 13.50 3.90
N PHE A 756 4.54 13.37 4.62
CA PHE A 756 4.59 12.81 5.98
C PHE A 756 5.28 13.72 7.00
N GLY A 757 5.20 15.05 6.82
CA GLY A 757 5.80 16.03 7.74
C GLY A 757 4.90 16.46 8.89
N ASP A 758 5.49 16.70 10.07
CA ASP A 758 4.75 17.20 11.24
C ASP A 758 4.30 18.65 11.11
N ASP A 759 5.10 19.49 10.44
CA ASP A 759 4.82 20.90 10.20
C ASP A 759 4.27 21.11 8.77
N PRO A 760 2.97 21.40 8.61
CA PRO A 760 2.38 21.62 7.29
C PRO A 760 2.82 22.94 6.63
N ALA A 761 3.44 23.88 7.36
CA ALA A 761 3.85 25.18 6.83
C ALA A 761 5.27 25.22 6.25
N VAL A 762 6.00 24.10 6.21
CA VAL A 762 7.29 24.02 5.52
C VAL A 762 7.14 24.47 4.07
N ARG A 763 7.86 25.53 3.68
CA ARG A 763 7.69 26.20 2.37
C ARG A 763 8.67 25.66 1.31
N GLY A 764 8.21 25.65 0.07
CA GLY A 764 8.99 25.37 -1.13
C GLY A 764 9.16 26.59 -2.01
N PHE A 765 9.63 26.37 -3.24
CA PHE A 765 9.94 27.43 -4.20
C PHE A 765 8.73 28.33 -4.48
N ALA A 766 7.54 27.75 -4.65
CA ALA A 766 6.32 28.48 -5.02
C ALA A 766 5.37 28.76 -3.84
N THR A 767 5.82 28.60 -2.59
CA THR A 767 4.96 28.82 -1.41
C THR A 767 5.50 29.90 -0.46
N GLY A 768 6.12 30.94 -1.03
CA GLY A 768 6.38 32.20 -0.31
C GLY A 768 7.73 32.30 0.38
N LEU A 769 8.74 31.54 -0.05
CA LEU A 769 10.13 31.76 0.34
C LEU A 769 10.74 33.03 -0.29
N GLY A 770 10.36 33.37 -1.52
CA GLY A 770 10.86 34.56 -2.22
C GLY A 770 12.38 34.62 -2.31
N THR A 771 13.00 35.70 -1.84
CA THR A 771 14.46 35.85 -1.82
C THR A 771 15.15 34.99 -0.75
N ALA A 772 14.40 34.33 0.14
CA ALA A 772 14.92 33.39 1.13
C ALA A 772 15.00 31.95 0.61
N VAL A 773 14.64 31.69 -0.66
CA VAL A 773 14.78 30.36 -1.27
C VAL A 773 16.25 29.90 -1.18
N PRO A 774 16.54 28.75 -0.55
CA PRO A 774 17.88 28.18 -0.59
C PRO A 774 18.23 27.76 -2.02
N LEU A 775 19.43 28.12 -2.50
CA LEU A 775 19.81 27.86 -3.89
C LEU A 775 19.91 26.36 -4.22
N TRP A 776 20.15 25.48 -3.25
CA TRP A 776 20.07 24.03 -3.50
C TRP A 776 18.67 23.58 -3.94
N LEU A 777 17.61 24.30 -3.54
CA LEU A 777 16.24 24.04 -3.98
C LEU A 777 16.04 24.43 -5.45
N HIS A 778 16.76 25.45 -5.94
CA HIS A 778 16.77 25.75 -7.38
C HIS A 778 17.28 24.56 -8.17
N ASP A 779 18.32 23.88 -7.69
CA ASP A 779 18.89 22.73 -8.38
C ASP A 779 17.87 21.60 -8.53
N GLN A 780 17.07 21.30 -7.49
CA GLN A 780 15.98 20.32 -7.59
C GLN A 780 14.88 20.75 -8.58
N VAL A 781 14.48 22.03 -8.55
CA VAL A 781 13.49 22.56 -9.51
C VAL A 781 14.01 22.50 -10.95
N LYS A 782 15.28 22.85 -11.19
CA LYS A 782 15.94 22.77 -12.50
C LYS A 782 15.98 21.34 -13.03
N VAL A 783 16.25 20.35 -12.16
CA VAL A 783 16.19 18.93 -12.52
C VAL A 783 14.76 18.52 -12.90
N GLY A 784 13.74 18.94 -12.16
CA GLY A 784 12.34 18.67 -12.55
C GLY A 784 11.96 19.32 -13.89
N LEU A 785 12.39 20.57 -14.12
CA LEU A 785 12.16 21.31 -15.37
C LEU A 785 12.83 20.66 -16.58
N SER A 786 13.97 19.98 -16.40
CA SER A 786 14.63 19.23 -17.48
C SER A 786 13.98 17.87 -17.77
N GLY A 787 12.89 17.52 -17.08
CA GLY A 787 12.21 16.22 -17.22
C GLY A 787 12.72 15.16 -16.24
N ALA A 788 13.30 15.58 -15.10
CA ALA A 788 13.90 14.73 -14.08
C ALA A 788 15.01 13.80 -14.61
N LEU A 789 15.71 14.24 -15.65
CA LEU A 789 16.74 13.46 -16.34
C LEU A 789 17.95 13.21 -15.44
N ALA A 790 18.34 11.95 -15.30
CA ALA A 790 19.52 11.54 -14.55
C ALA A 790 20.83 12.12 -15.15
N THR A 791 20.88 12.24 -16.48
CA THR A 791 22.08 12.61 -17.25
C THR A 791 22.19 14.10 -17.56
N TYR A 792 21.12 14.88 -17.38
CA TYR A 792 21.14 16.31 -17.68
C TYR A 792 22.12 17.07 -16.79
N ARG A 793 23.06 17.81 -17.39
CA ARG A 793 24.15 18.54 -16.74
C ARG A 793 23.90 20.04 -16.77
N PHE A 794 24.15 20.67 -15.63
CA PHE A 794 24.08 22.12 -15.45
C PHE A 794 25.02 22.58 -14.33
N ALA A 795 25.36 23.87 -14.32
CA ALA A 795 26.07 24.48 -13.21
C ALA A 795 25.12 24.61 -12.00
N ALA A 796 25.39 23.85 -10.94
CA ALA A 796 24.61 23.84 -9.71
C ALA A 796 24.87 25.08 -8.84
N HIS A 797 24.17 25.22 -7.72
CA HIS A 797 24.25 26.39 -6.85
C HIS A 797 25.63 26.71 -6.27
N ASP A 798 26.55 25.75 -6.19
CA ASP A 798 27.93 25.94 -5.73
C ASP A 798 28.91 26.24 -6.88
N GLY A 799 28.41 26.34 -8.11
CA GLY A 799 29.19 26.60 -9.31
C GLY A 799 29.84 25.34 -9.91
N VAL A 800 29.62 24.17 -9.31
CA VAL A 800 30.11 22.88 -9.84
C VAL A 800 29.09 22.32 -10.82
N GLU A 801 29.56 21.83 -11.97
CA GLU A 801 28.69 21.10 -12.89
C GLU A 801 28.24 19.77 -12.26
N ARG A 802 26.93 19.55 -12.20
CA ARG A 802 26.33 18.29 -11.73
C ARG A 802 25.36 17.76 -12.76
N SER A 803 25.24 16.43 -12.82
CA SER A 803 24.11 15.79 -13.48
C SER A 803 22.89 15.74 -12.56
N GLY A 804 21.69 15.54 -13.10
CA GLY A 804 20.46 15.39 -12.30
C GLY A 804 20.55 14.28 -11.24
N ALA A 805 21.24 13.17 -11.55
CA ALA A 805 21.49 12.09 -10.59
C ALA A 805 22.45 12.47 -9.43
N GLN A 806 23.22 13.54 -9.58
CA GLN A 806 24.14 14.04 -8.54
C GLN A 806 23.51 15.08 -7.62
N VAL A 807 22.27 15.53 -7.92
CA VAL A 807 21.47 16.39 -7.05
C VAL A 807 20.72 15.50 -6.07
N GLY A 808 20.87 15.73 -4.77
CA GLY A 808 20.26 14.91 -3.74
C GLY A 808 18.79 15.25 -3.44
N TYR A 809 18.02 14.26 -3.06
CA TYR A 809 16.65 14.33 -2.58
C TYR A 809 16.41 13.20 -1.57
N HIS A 810 16.33 13.52 -0.27
CA HIS A 810 16.10 12.54 0.82
C HIS A 810 16.94 11.24 0.72
N GLY A 811 18.23 11.35 0.39
CA GLY A 811 19.13 10.19 0.24
C GLY A 811 19.05 9.47 -1.11
N SER A 812 18.18 9.92 -2.01
CA SER A 812 18.01 9.44 -3.40
C SER A 812 18.43 10.52 -4.42
N PRO A 813 18.67 10.15 -5.69
CA PRO A 813 18.88 11.15 -6.75
C PRO A 813 17.59 11.91 -7.09
N ALA A 814 17.71 13.22 -7.33
CA ALA A 814 16.61 14.05 -7.79
C ALA A 814 16.27 13.76 -9.26
N GLY A 815 17.28 13.51 -10.10
CA GLY A 815 17.10 13.07 -11.49
C GLY A 815 17.28 11.56 -11.61
N TYR A 816 16.26 10.86 -12.09
CA TYR A 816 16.27 9.40 -12.27
C TYR A 816 15.85 8.97 -13.68
N ALA A 817 15.09 9.78 -14.41
CA ALA A 817 14.56 9.43 -15.72
C ALA A 817 15.67 9.29 -16.76
N HIS A 818 15.51 8.36 -17.69
CA HIS A 818 16.39 8.24 -18.85
C HIS A 818 15.97 9.21 -19.95
N ASP A 819 14.67 9.26 -20.27
CA ASP A 819 14.11 10.14 -21.30
C ASP A 819 12.98 11.02 -20.76
N PRO A 820 12.74 12.20 -21.38
CA PRO A 820 11.60 13.04 -21.01
C PRO A 820 10.28 12.30 -21.19
N GLY A 821 9.39 12.42 -20.21
CA GLY A 821 8.11 11.71 -20.18
C GLY A 821 8.12 10.41 -19.36
N GLU A 822 9.29 9.92 -18.92
CA GLU A 822 9.38 8.88 -17.88
C GLU A 822 9.17 9.44 -16.46
N ALA A 823 9.21 10.77 -16.32
CA ALA A 823 8.82 11.49 -15.12
C ALA A 823 7.52 12.28 -15.37
N VAL A 824 6.49 11.98 -14.60
CA VAL A 824 5.21 12.69 -14.57
C VAL A 824 5.29 13.77 -13.49
N ASN A 825 5.49 15.01 -13.92
CA ASN A 825 5.62 16.17 -13.06
C ASN A 825 4.24 16.63 -12.57
N TYR A 826 4.13 16.92 -11.28
CA TYR A 826 2.88 17.34 -10.65
C TYR A 826 3.16 18.20 -9.42
N VAL A 827 2.13 18.91 -8.96
CA VAL A 827 2.13 19.72 -7.73
C VAL A 827 0.99 19.36 -6.82
N ASP A 828 0.00 18.61 -7.30
CA ASP A 828 -1.06 18.01 -6.53
C ASP A 828 -1.69 16.87 -7.33
N ALA A 829 -2.43 16.04 -6.60
CA ALA A 829 -3.22 14.92 -7.09
C ALA A 829 -4.44 14.80 -6.16
N HIS A 830 -5.19 13.70 -6.28
CA HIS A 830 -6.31 13.42 -5.41
C HIS A 830 -5.90 13.24 -3.93
N ASP A 831 -4.72 12.63 -3.68
CA ASP A 831 -4.12 12.36 -2.38
C ASP A 831 -3.28 13.53 -1.83
N ASN A 832 -3.14 13.58 -0.51
CA ASN A 832 -2.59 14.72 0.24
C ASN A 832 -3.45 15.98 0.05
N GLU A 833 -2.98 17.12 0.57
CA GLU A 833 -3.71 18.38 0.37
C GLU A 833 -3.66 18.80 -1.11
N ILE A 834 -4.79 19.21 -1.66
CA ILE A 834 -4.82 19.87 -2.97
C ILE A 834 -4.02 21.19 -2.93
N LEU A 835 -3.53 21.68 -4.06
CA LEU A 835 -2.53 22.77 -4.08
C LEU A 835 -2.98 24.03 -3.33
N TYR A 836 -4.26 24.42 -3.44
CA TYR A 836 -4.78 25.59 -2.74
C TYR A 836 -4.65 25.45 -1.22
N ASP A 837 -4.99 24.27 -0.71
CA ASP A 837 -5.00 23.94 0.71
C ASP A 837 -3.58 23.85 1.27
N ALA A 838 -2.69 23.18 0.52
CA ALA A 838 -1.26 23.17 0.84
C ALA A 838 -0.69 24.59 0.91
N MET A 839 -1.09 25.47 -0.01
CA MET A 839 -0.68 26.87 -0.02
C MET A 839 -1.30 27.69 1.10
N ALA A 840 -2.49 27.35 1.60
CA ALA A 840 -3.11 28.04 2.73
C ALA A 840 -2.26 27.90 4.01
N PHE A 841 -1.68 26.72 4.27
CA PHE A 841 -0.75 26.51 5.38
C PHE A 841 0.58 27.27 5.20
N LYS A 842 1.06 27.38 3.96
CA LYS A 842 2.46 27.75 3.68
C LYS A 842 2.65 29.23 3.32
N LEU A 843 1.69 29.82 2.59
CA LEU A 843 1.82 31.19 2.10
C LEU A 843 1.73 32.20 3.26
N PRO A 844 2.48 33.32 3.20
CA PRO A 844 2.39 34.38 4.19
C PRO A 844 0.94 34.84 4.44
N PRO A 845 0.47 34.94 5.70
CA PRO A 845 -0.93 35.22 6.02
C PRO A 845 -1.50 36.47 5.33
N GLY A 846 -0.73 37.57 5.29
CA GLY A 846 -1.16 38.86 4.73
C GLY A 846 -1.15 38.98 3.20
N LEU A 847 -0.91 37.90 2.45
CA LEU A 847 -0.97 37.96 0.98
C LEU A 847 -2.41 38.13 0.48
N SER A 848 -2.56 39.01 -0.53
CA SER A 848 -3.83 39.21 -1.22
C SER A 848 -4.29 37.94 -1.94
N GLN A 849 -5.61 37.78 -2.14
CA GLN A 849 -6.16 36.66 -2.91
C GLN A 849 -5.55 36.56 -4.31
N LEU A 850 -5.32 37.71 -4.96
CA LEU A 850 -4.71 37.79 -6.28
C LEU A 850 -3.27 37.28 -6.27
N ASP A 851 -2.47 37.65 -5.27
CA ASP A 851 -1.10 37.17 -5.16
C ASP A 851 -1.01 35.69 -4.77
N ARG A 852 -1.98 35.18 -3.99
CA ARG A 852 -2.11 33.73 -3.73
C ARG A 852 -2.39 32.97 -5.02
N ALA A 853 -3.36 33.44 -5.82
CA ALA A 853 -3.65 32.84 -7.13
C ALA A 853 -2.44 32.90 -8.08
N ARG A 854 -1.67 33.98 -8.07
CA ARG A 854 -0.42 34.11 -8.83
C ARG A 854 0.64 33.10 -8.40
N MET A 855 0.82 32.87 -7.09
CA MET A 855 1.73 31.82 -6.60
C MET A 855 1.27 30.42 -7.04
N GLN A 856 -0.03 30.15 -7.04
CA GLN A 856 -0.58 28.90 -7.56
C GLN A 856 -0.33 28.74 -9.07
N VAL A 857 -0.53 29.79 -9.86
CA VAL A 857 -0.19 29.80 -11.29
C VAL A 857 1.31 29.59 -11.51
N LEU A 858 2.18 30.15 -10.66
CA LEU A 858 3.62 29.93 -10.70
C LEU A 858 3.98 28.45 -10.44
N ALA A 859 3.36 27.82 -9.44
CA ALA A 859 3.54 26.40 -9.16
C ALA A 859 3.09 25.53 -10.35
N LEU A 860 1.92 25.82 -10.92
CA LEU A 860 1.39 25.11 -12.10
C LEU A 860 2.29 25.31 -13.34
N ALA A 861 2.86 26.49 -13.53
CA ALA A 861 3.74 26.77 -14.65
C ALA A 861 5.04 25.96 -14.61
N LEU A 862 5.59 25.68 -13.43
CA LEU A 862 6.78 24.83 -13.28
C LEU A 862 6.50 23.38 -13.73
N VAL A 863 5.25 22.93 -13.64
CA VAL A 863 4.81 21.64 -14.19
C VAL A 863 4.55 21.76 -15.70
N VAL A 864 3.67 22.66 -16.11
CA VAL A 864 3.19 22.80 -17.49
C VAL A 864 4.32 23.19 -18.46
N LEU A 865 5.32 23.96 -18.04
CA LEU A 865 6.41 24.40 -18.92
C LEU A 865 7.69 23.54 -18.79
N SER A 866 7.65 22.45 -18.00
CA SER A 866 8.77 21.48 -17.91
C SER A 866 8.91 20.61 -19.16
N GLN A 867 10.05 19.92 -19.31
CA GLN A 867 10.25 18.96 -20.41
C GLN A 867 9.50 17.63 -20.20
N GLY A 868 9.10 17.30 -18.97
CA GLY A 868 8.36 16.07 -18.65
C GLY A 868 6.87 16.14 -18.97
N ALA A 869 6.16 15.03 -18.75
CA ALA A 869 4.70 15.01 -18.76
C ALA A 869 4.17 15.86 -17.60
N GLY A 870 3.08 16.59 -17.81
CA GLY A 870 2.44 17.41 -16.77
C GLY A 870 1.15 16.78 -16.27
N PHE A 871 0.90 16.87 -14.97
CA PHE A 871 -0.27 16.33 -14.29
C PHE A 871 -0.81 17.31 -13.25
N VAL A 872 -2.13 17.50 -13.22
CA VAL A 872 -2.84 18.42 -12.31
C VAL A 872 -4.22 17.87 -11.96
N ALA A 873 -4.62 17.89 -10.68
CA ALA A 873 -5.98 17.53 -10.29
C ALA A 873 -7.02 18.53 -10.88
N LEU A 874 -8.13 18.04 -11.43
CA LEU A 874 -9.14 18.90 -12.04
C LEU A 874 -9.76 19.84 -10.99
N GLY A 875 -9.83 21.13 -11.35
CA GLY A 875 -10.29 22.20 -10.49
C GLY A 875 -9.14 22.93 -9.80
N THR A 876 -7.93 22.37 -9.73
CA THR A 876 -6.76 23.08 -9.18
C THR A 876 -6.46 24.36 -9.94
N GLU A 877 -6.64 24.37 -11.26
CA GLU A 877 -6.55 25.57 -12.09
C GLU A 877 -7.61 26.63 -11.74
N ARG A 878 -8.69 26.22 -11.06
CA ARG A 878 -9.76 27.07 -10.50
C ARG A 878 -9.62 27.25 -8.98
N LEU A 879 -8.43 27.02 -8.43
CA LEU A 879 -8.14 27.16 -7.00
C LEU A 879 -8.93 26.19 -6.10
N ARG A 880 -9.33 25.01 -6.60
CA ARG A 880 -10.11 24.01 -5.83
C ARG A 880 -9.49 23.75 -4.46
N SER A 881 -10.36 23.64 -3.46
CA SER A 881 -10.05 23.31 -2.09
C SER A 881 -10.89 22.14 -1.62
N LYS A 882 -10.34 21.34 -0.71
CA LYS A 882 -11.02 20.29 0.06
C LYS A 882 -11.09 20.65 1.55
N SER A 883 -11.08 21.95 1.87
CA SER A 883 -11.10 22.48 3.23
C SER A 883 -9.96 21.96 4.11
N LEU A 884 -8.76 21.86 3.55
CA LEU A 884 -7.53 21.36 4.20
C LEU A 884 -7.51 19.86 4.49
N ASP A 885 -8.40 19.08 3.88
CA ASP A 885 -8.35 17.62 3.98
C ASP A 885 -7.16 17.03 3.21
N ARG A 886 -6.32 16.28 3.92
CA ARG A 886 -5.15 15.60 3.34
C ARG A 886 -5.45 14.21 2.82
N ASN A 887 -6.55 13.57 3.24
CA ASN A 887 -6.89 12.21 2.82
C ASN A 887 -8.40 12.07 2.66
N SER A 888 -8.88 12.57 1.53
CA SER A 888 -10.31 12.79 1.31
C SER A 888 -11.04 11.63 0.65
N TYR A 889 -10.48 10.41 0.74
CA TYR A 889 -11.00 9.22 0.07
C TYR A 889 -12.42 8.86 0.48
N ASN A 890 -12.78 9.08 1.75
CA ASN A 890 -14.10 8.80 2.32
C ASN A 890 -14.71 10.04 3.00
N SER A 891 -14.39 11.24 2.48
CA SER A 891 -14.85 12.53 3.03
C SER A 891 -16.12 13.07 2.37
N GLY A 892 -16.85 12.23 1.63
CA GLY A 892 -18.13 12.59 1.02
C GLY A 892 -18.06 13.70 -0.04
N ASP A 893 -19.23 14.02 -0.59
CA ASP A 893 -19.39 15.09 -1.58
C ASP A 893 -19.04 16.47 -1.02
N TRP A 894 -19.29 16.68 0.28
CA TRP A 894 -19.21 18.00 0.90
C TRP A 894 -17.82 18.62 0.77
N PHE A 895 -16.78 17.83 1.02
CA PHE A 895 -15.38 18.26 0.94
C PHE A 895 -14.79 18.09 -0.46
N ASN A 896 -15.28 17.14 -1.28
CA ASN A 896 -14.64 16.81 -2.56
C ASN A 896 -15.25 17.46 -3.81
N GLN A 897 -16.55 17.77 -3.83
CA GLN A 897 -17.23 18.23 -5.05
C GLN A 897 -16.55 19.44 -5.70
N ILE A 898 -16.50 19.46 -7.04
CA ILE A 898 -16.03 20.63 -7.77
C ILE A 898 -17.15 21.66 -7.85
N ARG A 899 -16.90 22.86 -7.32
CA ARG A 899 -17.82 24.00 -7.39
C ARG A 899 -17.63 24.74 -8.72
N TRP A 900 -18.49 24.44 -9.69
CA TRP A 900 -18.42 25.04 -11.02
C TRP A 900 -18.88 26.50 -11.07
N ASP A 901 -19.84 26.87 -10.22
CA ASP A 901 -20.24 28.27 -10.04
C ASP A 901 -19.25 28.98 -9.10
N PRO A 902 -18.39 29.88 -9.61
CA PRO A 902 -17.39 30.54 -8.79
C PRO A 902 -17.99 31.48 -7.74
N ALA A 903 -19.28 31.86 -7.85
CA ALA A 903 -19.98 32.61 -6.82
C ALA A 903 -20.16 31.82 -5.50
N LEU A 904 -20.05 30.49 -5.56
CA LEU A 904 -20.12 29.59 -4.41
C LEU A 904 -18.74 29.34 -3.75
N GLY A 905 -17.69 30.05 -4.20
CA GLY A 905 -16.31 29.85 -3.77
C GLY A 905 -15.66 28.60 -4.36
N ASN A 906 -14.49 28.25 -3.84
CA ASN A 906 -13.65 27.15 -4.32
C ASN A 906 -13.72 25.86 -3.47
N GLY A 907 -14.51 25.86 -2.39
CA GLY A 907 -14.58 24.77 -1.42
C GLY A 907 -13.76 24.99 -0.14
N PHE A 908 -13.07 26.13 0.01
CA PHE A 908 -12.32 26.46 1.22
C PHE A 908 -13.24 26.97 2.33
N GLY A 909 -12.94 26.63 3.58
CA GLY A 909 -13.70 27.13 4.74
C GLY A 909 -15.10 26.51 4.82
N VAL A 910 -15.24 25.22 4.54
CA VAL A 910 -16.52 24.50 4.63
C VAL A 910 -16.60 23.58 5.86
N GLY A 911 -15.74 23.79 6.86
CA GLY A 911 -15.61 22.97 8.06
C GLY A 911 -14.20 22.42 8.22
N LEU A 912 -13.86 22.02 9.44
CA LEU A 912 -12.65 21.24 9.67
C LEU A 912 -12.78 19.89 8.95
N PRO A 913 -11.71 19.39 8.32
CA PRO A 913 -11.71 18.10 7.63
C PRO A 913 -11.80 16.93 8.64
N PRO A 914 -12.13 15.71 8.20
CA PRO A 914 -12.30 14.54 9.07
C PRO A 914 -11.16 14.33 10.07
N GLU A 915 -11.54 14.09 11.32
CA GLU A 915 -10.61 14.09 12.47
C GLU A 915 -9.54 13.00 12.39
N ALA A 916 -9.87 11.82 11.85
CA ALA A 916 -9.00 10.64 11.85
C ALA A 916 -7.63 10.91 11.22
N ASP A 917 -7.60 11.63 10.10
CA ASP A 917 -6.37 11.91 9.35
C ASP A 917 -5.87 13.36 9.47
N ASN A 918 -6.66 14.26 10.07
CA ASN A 918 -6.39 15.69 10.07
C ASN A 918 -6.44 16.35 11.47
N GLY A 919 -6.92 15.64 12.50
CA GLY A 919 -7.17 16.19 13.82
C GLY A 919 -5.92 16.74 14.51
N ASP A 920 -4.76 16.16 14.23
CA ASP A 920 -3.45 16.63 14.72
C ASP A 920 -3.02 17.98 14.11
N LYS A 921 -3.60 18.35 12.95
CA LYS A 921 -3.36 19.65 12.28
C LYS A 921 -4.45 20.68 12.55
N TRP A 922 -5.52 20.36 13.26
CA TRP A 922 -6.64 21.30 13.47
C TRP A 922 -6.27 22.62 14.14
N ASP A 923 -5.23 22.65 14.98
CA ASP A 923 -4.72 23.89 15.57
C ASP A 923 -4.16 24.86 14.51
N TRP A 924 -3.62 24.31 13.42
CA TRP A 924 -3.20 25.08 12.24
C TRP A 924 -4.39 25.40 11.33
N SER A 925 -5.28 24.43 11.13
CA SER A 925 -6.41 24.55 10.20
C SER A 925 -7.48 25.54 10.66
N ARG A 926 -7.85 25.53 11.94
CA ARG A 926 -8.94 26.36 12.49
C ARG A 926 -8.78 27.86 12.19
N PRO A 927 -7.64 28.51 12.50
CA PRO A 927 -7.49 29.94 12.19
C PRO A 927 -7.50 30.24 10.69
N LEU A 928 -7.05 29.31 9.84
CA LEU A 928 -7.06 29.48 8.38
C LEU A 928 -8.49 29.37 7.84
N LEU A 929 -9.23 28.32 8.22
CA LEU A 929 -10.61 28.10 7.77
C LEU A 929 -11.57 29.21 8.24
N GLY A 930 -11.28 29.81 9.41
CA GLY A 930 -12.05 30.95 9.93
C GLY A 930 -11.78 32.28 9.23
N ASP A 931 -10.75 32.38 8.36
CA ASP A 931 -10.38 33.62 7.68
C ASP A 931 -11.10 33.75 6.32
N PRO A 932 -12.13 34.62 6.20
CA PRO A 932 -12.85 34.79 4.93
C PRO A 932 -11.99 35.37 3.81
N SER A 933 -10.82 35.96 4.11
CA SER A 933 -9.89 36.44 3.09
C SER A 933 -9.26 35.30 2.30
N LEU A 934 -9.29 34.07 2.82
CA LEU A 934 -8.84 32.84 2.15
C LEU A 934 -9.95 32.16 1.34
N VAL A 935 -11.13 32.76 1.20
CA VAL A 935 -12.14 32.29 0.23
C VAL A 935 -12.02 33.17 -1.02
N PRO A 936 -11.51 32.65 -2.15
CA PRO A 936 -11.24 33.46 -3.34
C PRO A 936 -12.56 33.90 -3.99
N GLY A 937 -12.62 35.17 -4.39
CA GLY A 937 -13.75 35.70 -5.15
C GLY A 937 -13.78 35.18 -6.61
N PRO A 938 -14.92 35.32 -7.30
CA PRO A 938 -15.11 34.78 -8.65
C PRO A 938 -14.07 35.23 -9.68
N ASP A 939 -13.72 36.52 -9.67
CA ASP A 939 -12.74 37.09 -10.61
C ASP A 939 -11.34 36.50 -10.40
N VAL A 940 -11.00 36.10 -9.17
CA VAL A 940 -9.71 35.50 -8.82
C VAL A 940 -9.65 34.05 -9.30
N ILE A 941 -10.75 33.29 -9.13
CA ILE A 941 -10.89 31.93 -9.63
C ILE A 941 -10.80 31.91 -11.16
N GLU A 942 -11.53 32.78 -11.84
CA GLU A 942 -11.53 32.85 -13.31
C GLU A 942 -10.18 33.34 -13.85
N LEU A 943 -9.51 34.27 -13.16
CA LEU A 943 -8.15 34.65 -13.52
C LEU A 943 -7.20 33.45 -13.48
N ALA A 944 -7.21 32.67 -12.39
CA ALA A 944 -6.35 31.49 -12.28
C ALA A 944 -6.62 30.49 -13.40
N ALA A 945 -7.90 30.26 -13.73
CA ALA A 945 -8.31 29.35 -14.79
C ALA A 945 -7.85 29.82 -16.18
N GLU A 946 -7.98 31.11 -16.50
CA GLU A 946 -7.48 31.66 -17.76
C GLU A 946 -5.95 31.65 -17.83
N ARG A 947 -5.27 31.95 -16.72
CA ARG A 947 -3.81 31.88 -16.64
C ARG A 947 -3.30 30.46 -16.89
N TYR A 948 -3.97 29.44 -16.38
CA TYR A 948 -3.62 28.04 -16.66
C TYR A 948 -3.84 27.69 -18.14
N ARG A 949 -4.98 28.09 -18.72
CA ARG A 949 -5.23 27.93 -20.16
C ARG A 949 -4.17 28.63 -21.02
N GLU A 950 -3.69 29.81 -20.60
CA GLU A 950 -2.58 30.49 -21.26
C GLU A 950 -1.29 29.65 -21.21
N LEU A 951 -0.94 29.07 -20.06
CA LEU A 951 0.24 28.21 -19.93
C LEU A 951 0.18 26.99 -20.87
N LEU A 952 -1.00 26.36 -20.99
CA LEU A 952 -1.22 25.27 -21.95
C LEU A 952 -1.04 25.73 -23.40
N ARG A 953 -1.59 26.90 -23.77
CA ARG A 953 -1.42 27.48 -25.11
C ARG A 953 0.05 27.78 -25.40
N ILE A 954 0.78 28.35 -24.44
CA ILE A 954 2.23 28.59 -24.53
C ILE A 954 2.97 27.27 -24.74
N ARG A 955 2.71 26.24 -23.91
CA ARG A 955 3.35 24.92 -24.06
C ARG A 955 3.11 24.35 -25.46
N ARG A 956 1.85 24.35 -25.91
CA ARG A 956 1.44 23.84 -27.22
C ARG A 956 2.06 24.65 -28.37
N SER A 957 2.33 25.94 -28.15
CA SER A 957 2.81 26.85 -29.18
C SER A 957 4.24 26.57 -29.63
N SER A 958 5.05 25.74 -28.99
CA SER A 958 6.41 25.48 -29.47
C SER A 958 6.82 24.01 -29.29
N PRO A 959 7.54 23.41 -30.26
CA PRO A 959 8.12 22.07 -30.10
C PRO A 959 9.31 22.02 -29.14
N VAL A 960 9.82 23.17 -28.65
CA VAL A 960 10.90 23.18 -27.64
C VAL A 960 10.41 22.77 -26.24
N PHE A 961 9.10 22.68 -26.02
CA PHE A 961 8.50 22.09 -24.83
C PHE A 961 8.15 20.63 -25.09
N GLY A 962 8.65 19.73 -24.23
CA GLY A 962 8.43 18.29 -24.35
C GLY A 962 9.30 17.67 -25.44
N LEU A 963 10.60 17.95 -25.40
CA LEU A 963 11.61 17.38 -26.30
C LEU A 963 11.66 15.85 -26.15
N PRO A 964 11.96 15.11 -27.23
CA PRO A 964 11.74 13.67 -27.27
C PRO A 964 12.82 12.84 -26.57
N THR A 965 14.03 13.37 -26.36
CA THR A 965 15.16 12.61 -25.79
C THR A 965 16.00 13.44 -24.83
N ALA A 966 16.77 12.79 -23.98
CA ALA A 966 17.71 13.47 -23.08
C ALA A 966 18.76 14.30 -23.81
N GLU A 967 19.24 13.87 -24.97
CA GLU A 967 20.23 14.60 -25.76
C GLU A 967 19.66 15.90 -26.34
N GLU A 968 18.40 15.87 -26.78
CA GLU A 968 17.71 17.08 -27.23
C GLU A 968 17.56 18.07 -26.08
N VAL A 969 17.16 17.60 -24.89
CA VAL A 969 17.05 18.44 -23.70
C VAL A 969 18.42 19.02 -23.34
N GLN A 970 19.48 18.21 -23.27
CA GLN A 970 20.82 18.68 -22.94
C GLN A 970 21.33 19.74 -23.92
N ARG A 971 21.01 19.58 -25.22
CA ARG A 971 21.47 20.49 -26.26
C ARG A 971 20.70 21.81 -26.26
N ARG A 972 19.38 21.76 -26.03
CA ARG A 972 18.49 22.90 -26.27
C ARG A 972 18.04 23.61 -25.01
N LEU A 973 18.06 22.94 -23.86
CA LEU A 973 17.69 23.52 -22.57
C LEU A 973 18.95 23.93 -21.81
N SER A 974 19.03 25.22 -21.49
CA SER A 974 20.00 25.75 -20.53
C SER A 974 19.30 26.61 -19.49
N PHE A 975 19.94 26.78 -18.34
CA PHE A 975 19.53 27.78 -17.36
C PHE A 975 20.50 28.96 -17.41
N ALA A 976 20.07 30.15 -16.98
CA ALA A 976 21.02 31.23 -16.71
C ALA A 976 22.13 30.73 -15.77
N PRO A 977 23.38 31.25 -15.88
CA PRO A 977 24.51 30.73 -15.13
C PRO A 977 24.19 30.63 -13.64
N GLY A 978 24.24 29.40 -13.11
CA GLY A 978 24.04 29.13 -11.69
C GLY A 978 25.24 29.56 -10.85
N GLY A 979 25.33 28.98 -9.66
CA GLY A 979 26.42 29.25 -8.72
C GLY A 979 26.02 30.20 -7.60
N PRO A 980 26.97 30.57 -6.72
CA PRO A 980 26.65 31.27 -5.47
C PRO A 980 26.06 32.67 -5.64
N SER A 981 26.15 33.24 -6.85
CA SER A 981 25.60 34.55 -7.21
C SER A 981 24.24 34.48 -7.90
N GLU A 982 23.64 33.30 -8.04
CA GLU A 982 22.29 33.15 -8.57
C GLU A 982 21.28 33.88 -7.68
N GLN A 983 20.32 34.58 -8.31
CA GLN A 983 19.29 35.29 -7.57
C GLN A 983 18.27 34.29 -7.00
N ALA A 984 18.27 34.13 -5.68
CA ALA A 984 17.29 33.30 -4.97
C ALA A 984 15.85 33.68 -5.32
N GLY A 985 15.02 32.66 -5.60
CA GLY A 985 13.62 32.80 -5.99
C GLY A 985 13.39 33.14 -7.46
N VAL A 986 14.44 33.24 -8.30
CA VAL A 986 14.32 33.49 -9.74
C VAL A 986 15.01 32.39 -10.54
N ILE A 987 14.27 31.70 -11.41
CA ILE A 987 14.82 30.72 -12.35
C ILE A 987 14.59 31.21 -13.78
N VAL A 988 15.65 31.25 -14.58
CA VAL A 988 15.61 31.60 -16.01
C VAL A 988 15.95 30.35 -16.82
N MET A 989 14.96 29.81 -17.52
CA MET A 989 15.09 28.67 -18.42
C MET A 989 15.15 29.16 -19.87
N CYS A 990 16.19 28.79 -20.60
CA CYS A 990 16.41 29.14 -22.01
C CYS A 990 16.28 27.89 -22.88
N LEU A 991 15.48 27.99 -23.94
CA LEU A 991 15.18 26.92 -24.89
C LEU A 991 15.58 27.37 -26.30
N ASP A 992 16.46 26.60 -26.94
CA ASP A 992 16.92 26.82 -28.32
C ASP A 992 15.99 26.17 -29.34
N GLY A 993 15.29 27.01 -30.09
CA GLY A 993 14.37 26.63 -31.17
C GLY A 993 15.05 26.47 -32.53
N THR A 994 16.34 26.81 -32.66
CA THR A 994 17.05 26.80 -33.94
C THR A 994 16.98 25.43 -34.61
N GLY A 995 16.47 25.42 -35.86
CA GLY A 995 16.29 24.20 -36.66
C GLY A 995 15.20 23.24 -36.15
N LEU A 996 14.38 23.63 -35.16
CA LEU A 996 13.28 22.83 -34.62
C LEU A 996 11.95 23.58 -34.62
N ASP A 997 11.91 24.79 -34.06
CA ASP A 997 10.76 25.68 -34.12
C ASP A 997 10.80 26.46 -35.43
N ALA A 998 9.66 26.59 -36.10
CA ALA A 998 9.53 27.31 -37.37
C ALA A 998 9.34 28.83 -37.20
N ARG A 999 9.10 29.30 -35.97
CA ARG A 999 8.81 30.71 -35.67
C ARG A 999 9.89 31.38 -34.84
N TRP A 1000 10.40 30.69 -33.82
CA TRP A 1000 11.26 31.29 -32.82
C TRP A 1000 12.61 30.59 -32.75
N ALA A 1001 13.68 31.36 -32.90
CA ALA A 1001 15.04 30.86 -32.67
C ALA A 1001 15.26 30.56 -31.18
N ARG A 1002 14.54 31.24 -30.29
CA ARG A 1002 14.70 31.09 -28.84
C ARG A 1002 13.40 31.35 -28.08
N VAL A 1003 13.18 30.56 -27.04
CA VAL A 1003 12.14 30.78 -26.01
C VAL A 1003 12.83 30.90 -24.65
N VAL A 1004 12.48 31.90 -23.86
CA VAL A 1004 13.01 32.11 -22.50
C VAL A 1004 11.85 32.17 -21.53
N VAL A 1005 11.89 31.37 -20.47
CA VAL A 1005 10.91 31.37 -19.39
C VAL A 1005 11.57 31.87 -18.12
N VAL A 1006 10.98 32.89 -17.50
CA VAL A 1006 11.41 33.45 -16.21
C VAL A 1006 10.35 33.13 -15.18
N PHE A 1007 10.73 32.35 -14.17
CA PHE A 1007 9.91 32.06 -12.99
C PHE A 1007 10.37 32.98 -11.86
N ASN A 1008 9.54 33.97 -11.48
CA ASN A 1008 9.83 34.87 -10.37
C ASN A 1008 8.92 34.56 -9.17
N ALA A 1009 9.48 33.86 -8.18
CA ALA A 1009 8.82 33.56 -6.91
C ALA A 1009 8.98 34.67 -5.85
N THR A 1010 9.72 35.74 -6.16
CA THR A 1010 9.99 36.83 -5.21
C THR A 1010 8.79 37.77 -5.04
N ASP A 1011 8.85 38.60 -4.01
CA ASP A 1011 7.82 39.58 -3.65
C ASP A 1011 7.92 40.90 -4.43
N GLY A 1012 8.99 41.09 -5.22
CA GLY A 1012 9.25 42.28 -6.01
C GLY A 1012 9.47 42.00 -7.50
N THR A 1013 9.46 43.06 -8.30
CA THR A 1013 9.93 43.02 -9.70
C THR A 1013 11.42 42.72 -9.72
N VAL A 1014 11.84 41.84 -10.63
CA VAL A 1014 13.23 41.44 -10.81
C VAL A 1014 13.74 41.82 -12.20
N HIS A 1015 15.05 42.01 -12.29
CA HIS A 1015 15.76 42.18 -13.57
C HIS A 1015 16.51 40.88 -13.87
N PRO A 1016 15.87 39.92 -14.57
CA PRO A 1016 16.43 38.59 -14.73
C PRO A 1016 17.73 38.64 -15.53
N ALA A 1017 18.73 37.86 -15.11
CA ALA A 1017 19.99 37.69 -15.84
C ALA A 1017 19.78 36.80 -17.07
N ILE A 1018 19.07 37.30 -18.09
CA ILE A 1018 18.85 36.60 -19.35
C ILE A 1018 20.12 36.69 -20.21
N PRO A 1019 20.75 35.57 -20.59
CA PRO A 1019 21.88 35.59 -21.52
C PRO A 1019 21.44 36.16 -22.86
N ASP A 1020 22.20 37.06 -23.49
CA ASP A 1020 21.88 37.67 -24.79
C ASP A 1020 20.41 38.09 -24.97
N PRO A 1021 19.93 39.13 -24.27
CA PRO A 1021 18.52 39.51 -24.30
C PRO A 1021 18.09 40.23 -25.58
N ALA A 1022 19.02 40.47 -26.52
CA ALA A 1022 18.75 41.21 -27.74
C ALA A 1022 17.69 40.48 -28.61
N GLY A 1023 16.71 41.23 -29.12
CA GLY A 1023 15.66 40.69 -29.98
C GLY A 1023 14.56 39.90 -29.26
N LEU A 1024 14.64 39.71 -27.93
CA LEU A 1024 13.55 39.12 -27.16
C LEU A 1024 12.36 40.07 -27.05
N ARG A 1025 11.15 39.51 -27.19
CA ARG A 1025 9.87 40.18 -26.96
C ARG A 1025 8.93 39.28 -26.17
N PRO A 1026 7.91 39.81 -25.48
CA PRO A 1026 6.90 38.98 -24.82
C PRO A 1026 6.27 37.98 -25.80
N HIS A 1027 6.00 36.76 -25.30
CA HIS A 1027 5.29 35.74 -26.04
C HIS A 1027 3.90 36.27 -26.46
N PRO A 1028 3.39 35.97 -27.68
CA PRO A 1028 2.11 36.49 -28.14
C PRO A 1028 0.94 36.27 -27.17
N GLU A 1029 0.83 35.08 -26.59
CA GLU A 1029 -0.20 34.75 -25.58
C GLU A 1029 -0.19 35.71 -24.37
N MET A 1030 0.98 36.18 -23.95
CA MET A 1030 1.06 37.11 -22.81
C MET A 1030 0.56 38.51 -23.12
N THR A 1031 0.59 38.93 -24.40
CA THR A 1031 0.13 40.28 -24.77
C THR A 1031 -1.37 40.46 -24.51
N GLY A 1032 -2.14 39.37 -24.59
CA GLY A 1032 -3.55 39.29 -24.25
C GLY A 1032 -3.84 38.68 -22.88
N SER A 1033 -2.81 38.48 -22.02
CA SER A 1033 -2.98 37.84 -20.71
C SER A 1033 -4.11 38.48 -19.90
N ALA A 1034 -4.91 37.66 -19.22
CA ALA A 1034 -5.92 38.16 -18.29
C ALA A 1034 -5.31 38.90 -17.09
N ASP A 1035 -4.11 38.50 -16.63
CA ASP A 1035 -3.38 39.21 -15.58
C ASP A 1035 -2.64 40.44 -16.15
N PRO A 1036 -2.98 41.67 -15.73
CA PRO A 1036 -2.28 42.88 -16.16
C PRO A 1036 -0.80 42.90 -15.81
N VAL A 1037 -0.40 42.22 -14.73
CA VAL A 1037 1.00 42.18 -14.29
C VAL A 1037 1.85 41.41 -15.30
N VAL A 1038 1.35 40.28 -15.81
CA VAL A 1038 2.05 39.51 -16.85
C VAL A 1038 2.13 40.28 -18.18
N ARG A 1039 1.09 41.07 -18.53
CA ARG A 1039 1.11 41.93 -19.74
C ARG A 1039 2.21 42.99 -19.71
N ALA A 1040 2.58 43.45 -18.51
CA ALA A 1040 3.62 44.48 -18.32
C ALA A 1040 5.04 43.91 -18.30
N ALA A 1041 5.21 42.58 -18.27
CA ALA A 1041 6.52 41.96 -18.21
C ALA A 1041 7.34 42.21 -19.49
N THR A 1042 8.62 42.55 -19.32
CA THR A 1042 9.59 42.73 -20.41
C THR A 1042 10.82 41.87 -20.14
N PRO A 1043 11.67 41.57 -21.14
CA PRO A 1043 12.90 40.82 -20.89
C PRO A 1043 13.81 41.46 -19.83
N GLY A 1044 13.71 42.77 -19.59
CA GLY A 1044 14.47 43.48 -18.56
C GLY A 1044 13.78 43.59 -17.20
N GLU A 1045 12.47 43.34 -17.11
CA GLU A 1045 11.67 43.53 -15.90
C GLU A 1045 10.55 42.48 -15.82
N VAL A 1046 10.67 41.56 -14.86
CA VAL A 1046 9.66 40.52 -14.59
C VAL A 1046 9.03 40.79 -13.23
N PRO A 1047 7.72 41.09 -13.17
CA PRO A 1047 7.06 41.43 -11.91
C PRO A 1047 7.06 40.30 -10.88
N ALA A 1048 6.78 40.66 -9.63
CA ALA A 1048 6.65 39.73 -8.50
C ALA A 1048 5.68 38.58 -8.78
N ARG A 1049 5.98 37.40 -8.22
CA ARG A 1049 5.08 36.23 -8.21
C ARG A 1049 4.52 35.88 -9.59
N SER A 1050 5.34 35.94 -10.62
CA SER A 1050 4.88 35.82 -12.00
C SER A 1050 5.74 34.87 -12.81
N VAL A 1051 5.17 34.42 -13.93
CA VAL A 1051 5.87 33.65 -14.95
C VAL A 1051 5.77 34.41 -16.25
N ALA A 1052 6.92 34.74 -16.83
CA ALA A 1052 7.02 35.47 -18.07
C ALA A 1052 7.76 34.64 -19.12
N VAL A 1053 7.23 34.61 -20.33
CA VAL A 1053 7.79 33.90 -21.48
C VAL A 1053 8.14 34.90 -22.57
N PHE A 1054 9.37 34.86 -23.04
CA PHE A 1054 9.89 35.73 -24.08
C PHE A 1054 10.34 34.88 -25.28
N VAL A 1055 10.20 35.44 -26.47
CA VAL A 1055 10.58 34.77 -27.72
C VAL A 1055 11.46 35.68 -28.56
N ALA A 1056 12.40 35.10 -29.28
CA ALA A 1056 13.14 35.77 -30.36
C ALA A 1056 12.77 35.12 -31.69
N ASP A 1057 12.38 35.94 -32.66
CA ASP A 1057 12.02 35.47 -34.00
C ASP A 1057 13.27 34.93 -34.73
N ILE A 1058 13.06 33.99 -35.65
CA ILE A 1058 14.14 33.54 -36.54
C ILE A 1058 14.56 34.70 -37.46
N PRO A 1059 15.87 34.97 -37.63
CA PRO A 1059 16.37 36.07 -38.48
C PRO A 1059 15.90 36.04 -39.93
#